data_AF-A0A7X7RK39-F1
#
_entry.id   AF-A0A7X7RK39-F1
#
_cell.length_a   1.000
_cell.length_b   1.000
_cell.length_c   1.000
_cell.angle_alpha   90.00
_cell.angle_beta   90.00
_cell.angle_gamma   90.00
#
_symmetry.space_group_name_H-M   'P 1'
#
loop_
_entity.id
_entity.type
_entity.pdbx_description
1 polymer ?
#
loop_
_entity_poly.entity_id
_entity_poly.type
_entity_poly.pdbx_seq_one_letter_code
_entity_poly.pdbx_strand_id
1 'polypeptide(L)'
;MNDGFGNLGDLFPVSEVKCRIKGCNNLLQISGEQTMQNIAHGHSAKPEQMCEDCYSLFLKLADMEVPCAKPGCNGVWTWNRFQQLEARVQGHEGNPPKRFCGKCYSAMQEIEEIERPCRIRGCKNTWVWTRRMQAEANGATPPARLCEDCFQTLKSLHDQELPCRIRGCQNKVLWNRYQQLEYLRSGKKLSHPPVRMCDSCRDKLRHLEPREEPCKIQGCEGKWVYSPYEQLEEQLRTPEGQEPATPTKMCAECYSFFTSAKDLSLSCKNRGCENKWLWTRSMQLGYRLRNKGGRPPARMCEQCSARLKELSDLQMPCQEKGCTRTWKYSAEEQLRDQLLNHRPPQHRCQSCQDFLSAHVPQEISCQRCGQIFSWSTQEQLQHALGIFDKPGLCADCNGQVLAEIRPPEAKPTPVEQKFSIHIPVGGRWNSEMLIRDWPPHVSKDSLQEMEEAEFRVVCIGDDMVHGNDDPHKAWPALLQARLQARYGRVAVLNAGIKACSTILGSVRFPRDVTPFAPHLLIFSFNFADVFFRRRSLPRTDEAMAERLAELAEDFQTFAAQLAELPPECKVLAWLPGPVFPQNDVNHSTWRENLDPDAWASRYYEACLRQSRRLCSEKGLTVHSAKTLFEAAGSESLKRWLSNWYLPNDIGAGNIANWLDAAIVTEKLLAGVRPEE
;
A
#
# COMPACT_ATOMS: atom_id res chain seq x y z
N MET A 1 -66.45 -102.74 -10.08
CA MET A 1 -65.49 -102.56 -11.18
C MET A 1 -66.25 -102.72 -12.48
N ASN A 2 -66.43 -101.63 -13.21
CA ASN A 2 -66.61 -101.64 -14.65
C ASN A 2 -66.31 -100.22 -15.13
N ASP A 3 -65.14 -100.08 -15.75
CA ASP A 3 -64.65 -98.86 -16.39
C ASP A 3 -65.42 -98.62 -17.68
N GLY A 4 -66.03 -97.44 -17.80
CA GLY A 4 -66.63 -96.93 -19.02
C GLY A 4 -65.78 -95.79 -19.56
N PHE A 5 -65.19 -96.02 -20.73
CA PHE A 5 -64.32 -95.12 -21.49
C PHE A 5 -64.83 -93.66 -21.55
N GLY A 6 -63.99 -92.73 -21.07
CA GLY A 6 -64.14 -91.31 -21.30
C GLY A 6 -63.97 -90.95 -22.78
N ASN A 7 -64.74 -89.96 -23.21
CA ASN A 7 -64.83 -89.42 -24.55
C ASN A 7 -63.44 -88.96 -25.08
N LEU A 8 -63.09 -89.31 -26.32
CA LEU A 8 -61.81 -88.97 -26.96
C LEU A 8 -61.59 -87.46 -27.20
N GLY A 9 -62.59 -86.62 -26.91
CA GLY A 9 -62.54 -85.16 -27.06
C GLY A 9 -61.79 -84.41 -25.94
N ASP A 10 -61.49 -85.04 -24.81
CA ASP A 10 -60.86 -84.37 -23.64
C ASP A 10 -59.32 -84.31 -23.69
N LEU A 11 -58.67 -84.76 -24.79
CA LEU A 11 -57.21 -84.87 -24.90
C LEU A 11 -56.51 -83.73 -25.66
N PHE A 12 -57.23 -82.73 -26.17
CA PHE A 12 -56.63 -81.61 -26.92
C PHE A 12 -57.11 -80.24 -26.39
N PRO A 13 -56.34 -79.56 -25.51
CA PRO A 13 -56.73 -78.25 -24.99
C PRO A 13 -56.76 -77.19 -26.10
N VAL A 14 -57.85 -76.43 -26.15
CA VAL A 14 -57.99 -75.26 -27.03
C VAL A 14 -56.92 -74.24 -26.64
N SER A 15 -56.05 -73.88 -27.59
CA SER A 15 -54.95 -72.95 -27.33
C SER A 15 -55.29 -71.57 -27.89
N GLU A 16 -55.25 -70.54 -27.04
CA GLU A 16 -55.41 -69.15 -27.43
C GLU A 16 -54.08 -68.57 -27.94
N VAL A 17 -54.03 -68.19 -29.22
CA VAL A 17 -52.82 -67.62 -29.85
C VAL A 17 -53.11 -66.19 -30.32
N LYS A 18 -52.23 -65.24 -30.02
CA LYS A 18 -52.35 -63.87 -30.53
C LYS A 18 -52.20 -63.83 -32.05
N CYS A 19 -52.96 -62.95 -32.69
CA CYS A 19 -52.80 -62.69 -34.11
C CYS A 19 -51.38 -62.23 -34.43
N ARG A 20 -50.78 -62.79 -35.49
CA ARG A 20 -49.43 -62.48 -35.97
C ARG A 20 -49.22 -61.03 -36.43
N ILE A 21 -50.28 -60.31 -36.79
CA ILE A 21 -50.18 -58.95 -37.34
C ILE A 21 -49.79 -57.96 -36.25
N LYS A 22 -48.67 -57.25 -36.43
CA LYS A 22 -48.16 -56.27 -35.46
C LYS A 22 -49.15 -55.13 -35.24
N GLY A 23 -49.67 -55.05 -34.02
CA GLY A 23 -50.68 -54.06 -33.61
C GLY A 23 -52.10 -54.64 -33.48
N CYS A 24 -52.33 -55.88 -33.93
CA CYS A 24 -53.62 -56.55 -33.74
C CYS A 24 -53.66 -57.24 -32.38
N ASN A 25 -54.70 -56.98 -31.60
CA ASN A 25 -54.87 -57.56 -30.27
C ASN A 25 -55.84 -58.76 -30.25
N ASN A 26 -56.32 -59.22 -31.41
CA ASN A 26 -57.28 -60.32 -31.50
C ASN A 26 -56.62 -61.67 -31.15
N LEU A 27 -57.37 -62.51 -30.42
CA LEU A 27 -56.98 -63.87 -30.03
C LEU A 27 -57.66 -64.90 -30.94
N LEU A 28 -56.89 -65.91 -31.35
CA LEU A 28 -57.33 -67.05 -32.14
C LEU A 28 -57.52 -68.24 -31.23
N GLN A 29 -58.68 -68.89 -31.30
CA GLN A 29 -58.91 -70.20 -30.70
C GLN A 29 -58.50 -71.27 -31.72
N ILE A 30 -57.46 -72.04 -31.42
CA ILE A 30 -57.04 -73.15 -32.27
C ILE A 30 -57.42 -74.45 -31.56
N SER A 31 -58.36 -75.21 -32.13
CA SER A 31 -58.66 -76.58 -31.71
C SER A 31 -57.80 -77.57 -32.52
N GLY A 32 -57.23 -78.59 -31.84
CA GLY A 32 -56.44 -79.65 -32.48
C GLY A 32 -57.21 -80.42 -33.57
N GLU A 33 -58.53 -80.51 -33.43
CA GLU A 33 -59.42 -81.22 -34.35
C GLU A 33 -59.60 -80.47 -35.70
N GLN A 34 -59.68 -79.13 -35.63
CA GLN A 34 -59.78 -78.25 -36.81
C GLN A 34 -58.51 -78.24 -37.67
N THR A 35 -57.35 -78.43 -37.03
CA THR A 35 -56.05 -78.45 -37.73
C THR A 35 -55.91 -79.74 -38.57
N MET A 36 -56.39 -80.87 -38.05
CA MET A 36 -56.42 -82.14 -38.80
C MET A 36 -57.50 -82.16 -39.89
N GLN A 37 -58.68 -81.57 -39.65
CA GLN A 37 -59.74 -81.49 -40.67
C GLN A 37 -59.33 -80.65 -41.88
N ASN A 38 -58.63 -79.52 -41.70
CA ASN A 38 -58.18 -78.69 -42.81
C ASN A 38 -57.11 -79.37 -43.69
N ILE A 39 -56.26 -80.21 -43.09
CA ILE A 39 -55.28 -81.03 -43.83
C ILE A 39 -55.99 -82.16 -44.60
N ALA A 40 -57.02 -82.78 -44.01
CA ALA A 40 -57.79 -83.86 -44.64
C ALA A 40 -58.67 -83.39 -45.84
N HIS A 41 -59.14 -82.14 -45.84
CA HIS A 41 -60.06 -81.60 -46.86
C HIS A 41 -59.36 -80.84 -48.01
N GLY A 42 -58.03 -80.87 -48.09
CA GLY A 42 -57.28 -80.27 -49.20
C GLY A 42 -57.45 -78.75 -49.34
N HIS A 43 -57.92 -78.06 -48.30
CA HIS A 43 -58.02 -76.60 -48.29
C HIS A 43 -56.63 -75.99 -48.04
N SER A 44 -56.22 -75.08 -48.93
CA SER A 44 -54.96 -74.35 -48.78
C SER A 44 -54.96 -73.62 -47.43
N ALA A 45 -53.99 -73.97 -46.58
CA ALA A 45 -53.91 -73.49 -45.22
C ALA A 45 -53.98 -71.96 -45.15
N LYS A 46 -54.85 -71.44 -44.28
CA LYS A 46 -54.86 -70.03 -43.86
C LYS A 46 -53.42 -69.63 -43.50
N PRO A 47 -52.89 -68.49 -43.99
CA PRO A 47 -51.55 -68.04 -43.61
C PRO A 47 -51.43 -68.04 -42.08
N GLU A 48 -50.47 -68.79 -41.57
CA GLU A 48 -50.39 -69.20 -40.17
C GLU A 48 -50.66 -68.04 -39.20
N GLN A 49 -51.65 -68.22 -38.31
CA GLN A 49 -51.94 -67.39 -37.14
C GLN A 49 -52.48 -65.96 -37.41
N MET A 50 -53.36 -65.76 -38.40
CA MET A 50 -54.11 -64.51 -38.58
C MET A 50 -55.59 -64.62 -38.12
N CYS A 51 -56.09 -63.62 -37.37
CA CYS A 51 -57.53 -63.55 -37.00
C CYS A 51 -58.41 -63.35 -38.25
N GLU A 52 -59.71 -63.67 -38.14
CA GLU A 52 -60.64 -63.56 -39.26
C GLU A 52 -60.74 -62.13 -39.81
N ASP A 53 -60.75 -61.12 -38.94
CA ASP A 53 -60.76 -59.71 -39.35
C ASP A 53 -59.52 -59.35 -40.18
N CYS A 54 -58.32 -59.69 -39.68
CA CYS A 54 -57.07 -59.46 -40.39
C CYS A 54 -57.00 -60.24 -41.70
N TYR A 55 -57.52 -61.47 -41.73
CA TYR A 55 -57.52 -62.29 -42.94
C TYR A 55 -58.50 -61.76 -44.00
N SER A 56 -59.68 -61.32 -43.59
CA SER A 56 -60.67 -60.70 -44.49
C SER A 56 -60.16 -59.38 -45.09
N LEU A 57 -59.44 -58.57 -44.30
CA LEU A 57 -58.76 -57.36 -44.77
C LEU A 57 -57.59 -57.70 -45.69
N PHE A 58 -56.79 -58.71 -45.36
CA PHE A 58 -55.66 -59.17 -46.18
C PHE A 58 -56.08 -59.57 -47.60
N LEU A 59 -57.23 -60.26 -47.74
CA LEU A 59 -57.78 -60.66 -49.04
C LEU A 59 -58.24 -59.46 -49.90
N LYS A 60 -58.60 -58.34 -49.27
CA LYS A 60 -59.05 -57.11 -49.96
C LYS A 60 -57.90 -56.18 -50.38
N LEU A 61 -56.71 -56.38 -49.83
CA LEU A 61 -55.54 -55.58 -50.17
C LEU A 61 -54.86 -56.18 -51.41
N ALA A 62 -54.20 -55.32 -52.19
CA ALA A 62 -53.30 -55.69 -53.29
C ALA A 62 -51.94 -55.03 -53.05
N ASP A 63 -50.85 -55.64 -53.50
CA ASP A 63 -49.53 -55.01 -53.41
C ASP A 63 -49.57 -53.69 -54.22
N MET A 64 -49.07 -52.60 -53.63
CA MET A 64 -49.10 -51.27 -54.24
C MET A 64 -47.67 -50.79 -54.52
N GLU A 65 -47.43 -50.28 -55.71
CA GLU A 65 -46.18 -49.61 -56.05
C GLU A 65 -46.21 -48.16 -55.58
N VAL A 66 -45.24 -47.80 -54.73
CA VAL A 66 -45.15 -46.46 -54.15
C VAL A 66 -43.91 -45.75 -54.69
N PRO A 67 -44.00 -44.46 -55.09
CA PRO A 67 -42.84 -43.69 -55.53
C PRO A 67 -41.71 -43.63 -54.49
N CYS A 68 -40.48 -43.65 -54.98
CA CYS A 68 -39.28 -43.47 -54.16
C CYS A 68 -39.28 -42.08 -53.49
N ALA A 69 -38.87 -42.05 -52.21
CA ALA A 69 -38.73 -40.81 -51.45
C ALA A 69 -37.58 -39.90 -51.92
N LYS A 70 -36.64 -40.39 -52.74
CA LYS A 70 -35.52 -39.60 -53.26
C LYS A 70 -36.03 -38.60 -54.33
N PRO A 71 -35.82 -37.28 -54.15
CA PRO A 71 -36.18 -36.30 -55.17
C PRO A 71 -35.49 -36.60 -56.50
N GLY A 72 -36.26 -36.65 -57.59
CA GLY A 72 -35.75 -36.93 -58.94
C GLY A 72 -35.55 -38.42 -59.27
N CYS A 73 -35.93 -39.34 -58.39
CA CYS A 73 -35.93 -40.78 -58.68
C CYS A 73 -37.31 -41.26 -59.16
N ASN A 74 -37.36 -41.86 -60.35
CA ASN A 74 -38.59 -42.47 -60.90
C ASN A 74 -38.78 -43.94 -60.47
N GLY A 75 -37.98 -44.43 -59.54
CA GLY A 75 -38.10 -45.79 -59.03
C GLY A 75 -39.29 -45.94 -58.10
N VAL A 76 -39.83 -47.14 -58.01
CA VAL A 76 -40.91 -47.51 -57.09
C VAL A 76 -40.42 -48.57 -56.09
N TRP A 77 -41.12 -48.70 -54.97
CA TRP A 77 -40.98 -49.81 -54.05
C TRP A 77 -42.34 -50.43 -53.76
N THR A 78 -42.34 -51.73 -53.48
CA THR A 78 -43.58 -52.47 -53.26
C THR A 78 -44.00 -52.36 -51.80
N TRP A 79 -45.11 -51.66 -51.56
CA TRP A 79 -45.82 -51.72 -50.28
C TRP A 79 -46.73 -52.93 -50.30
N ASN A 80 -46.27 -54.02 -49.70
CA ASN A 80 -46.97 -55.29 -49.78
C ASN A 80 -48.24 -55.32 -48.91
N ARG A 81 -49.15 -56.25 -49.21
CA ARG A 81 -50.43 -56.42 -48.50
C ARG A 81 -50.29 -56.58 -46.99
N PHE A 82 -49.21 -57.24 -46.52
CA PHE A 82 -48.94 -57.41 -45.10
C PHE A 82 -48.58 -56.07 -44.41
N GLN A 83 -47.72 -55.27 -45.04
CA GLN A 83 -47.34 -53.96 -44.53
C GLN A 83 -48.50 -52.96 -44.57
N GLN A 84 -49.38 -53.07 -45.58
CA GLN A 84 -50.62 -52.30 -45.65
C GLN A 84 -51.58 -52.67 -44.53
N LEU A 85 -51.71 -53.98 -44.24
CA LEU A 85 -52.53 -54.48 -43.14
C LEU A 85 -52.00 -54.02 -41.78
N GLU A 86 -50.69 -54.10 -41.55
CA GLU A 86 -50.06 -53.59 -40.31
C GLU A 86 -50.29 -52.09 -40.12
N ALA A 87 -50.11 -51.28 -41.17
CA ALA A 87 -50.38 -49.85 -41.11
C ALA A 87 -51.85 -49.56 -40.79
N ARG A 88 -52.78 -50.30 -41.40
CA ARG A 88 -54.22 -50.16 -41.17
C ARG A 88 -54.61 -50.50 -39.74
N VAL A 89 -54.08 -51.59 -39.19
CA VAL A 89 -54.32 -51.99 -37.79
C VAL A 89 -53.73 -50.98 -36.81
N GLN A 90 -52.65 -50.30 -37.17
CA GLN A 90 -52.03 -49.23 -36.36
C GLN A 90 -52.70 -47.85 -36.53
N GLY A 91 -53.82 -47.76 -37.27
CA GLY A 91 -54.55 -46.51 -37.48
C GLY A 91 -53.95 -45.58 -38.54
N HIS A 92 -53.01 -46.07 -39.34
CA HIS A 92 -52.40 -45.35 -40.46
C HIS A 92 -53.03 -45.83 -41.79
N GLU A 93 -54.28 -45.44 -42.05
CA GLU A 93 -54.98 -45.77 -43.29
C GLU A 93 -54.49 -44.94 -44.49
N GLY A 94 -54.30 -45.61 -45.64
CA GLY A 94 -54.22 -44.98 -46.96
C GLY A 94 -52.92 -44.28 -47.35
N ASN A 95 -52.02 -43.97 -46.39
CA ASN A 95 -50.78 -43.25 -46.69
C ASN A 95 -49.55 -44.16 -46.60
N PRO A 96 -48.90 -44.51 -47.73
CA PRO A 96 -47.67 -45.28 -47.68
C PRO A 96 -46.54 -44.46 -47.03
N PRO A 97 -45.66 -45.09 -46.23
CA PRO A 97 -44.53 -44.40 -45.63
C PRO A 97 -43.54 -43.93 -46.71
N LYS A 98 -42.93 -42.75 -46.52
CA LYS A 98 -41.84 -42.29 -47.40
C LYS A 98 -40.62 -43.19 -47.23
N ARG A 99 -40.38 -44.08 -48.20
CA ARG A 99 -39.23 -45.00 -48.27
C ARG A 99 -38.52 -44.90 -49.62
N PHE A 100 -37.27 -45.35 -49.66
CA PHE A 100 -36.48 -45.41 -50.89
C PHE A 100 -36.76 -46.71 -51.65
N CYS A 101 -36.67 -46.68 -52.98
CA CYS A 101 -36.62 -47.90 -53.79
C CYS A 101 -35.36 -48.73 -53.47
N GLY A 102 -35.37 -50.03 -53.76
CA GLY A 102 -34.27 -50.93 -53.40
C GLY A 102 -32.89 -50.41 -53.83
N LYS A 103 -32.78 -49.83 -55.04
CA LYS A 103 -31.55 -49.22 -55.54
C LYS A 103 -31.10 -48.00 -54.72
N CYS A 104 -32.04 -47.09 -54.40
CA CYS A 104 -31.73 -45.91 -53.60
C CYS A 104 -31.46 -46.25 -52.13
N TYR A 105 -32.08 -47.31 -51.61
CA TYR A 105 -31.82 -47.79 -50.26
C TYR A 105 -30.41 -48.34 -50.12
N SER A 106 -29.95 -49.17 -51.06
CA SER A 106 -28.56 -49.65 -51.08
C SER A 106 -27.56 -48.50 -51.22
N ALA A 107 -27.81 -47.57 -52.15
CA ALA A 107 -26.96 -46.38 -52.30
C ALA A 107 -26.93 -45.49 -51.04
N MET A 108 -28.03 -45.40 -50.28
CA MET A 108 -28.07 -44.69 -48.99
C MET A 108 -27.23 -45.40 -47.92
N GLN A 109 -27.18 -46.74 -47.92
CA GLN A 109 -26.38 -47.50 -46.94
C GLN A 109 -24.88 -47.28 -47.11
N GLU A 110 -24.44 -46.96 -48.32
CA GLU A 110 -23.05 -46.62 -48.66
C GLU A 110 -22.65 -45.19 -48.28
N ILE A 111 -23.62 -44.30 -47.99
CA ILE A 111 -23.34 -42.93 -47.55
C ILE A 111 -22.85 -42.96 -46.09
N GLU A 112 -21.75 -42.30 -45.78
CA GLU A 112 -21.31 -42.11 -44.40
C GLU A 112 -22.04 -40.95 -43.71
N GLU A 113 -22.23 -41.06 -42.40
CA GLU A 113 -22.81 -39.95 -41.62
C GLU A 113 -21.74 -38.88 -41.39
N ILE A 114 -22.11 -37.61 -41.63
CA ILE A 114 -21.16 -36.49 -41.54
C ILE A 114 -21.53 -35.61 -40.35
N GLU A 115 -20.58 -35.36 -39.46
CA GLU A 115 -20.74 -34.36 -38.41
C GLU A 115 -20.56 -32.94 -38.93
N ARG A 116 -21.45 -32.03 -38.53
CA ARG A 116 -21.43 -30.61 -38.94
C ARG A 116 -21.50 -29.69 -37.72
N PRO A 117 -20.84 -28.53 -37.76
CA PRO A 117 -20.85 -27.61 -36.63
C PRO A 117 -22.25 -27.04 -36.37
N CYS A 118 -22.55 -26.79 -35.10
CA CYS A 118 -23.77 -26.09 -34.68
C CYS A 118 -23.79 -24.64 -35.22
N ARG A 119 -24.98 -24.16 -35.62
CA ARG A 119 -25.19 -22.78 -36.09
C ARG A 119 -24.92 -21.70 -35.03
N ILE A 120 -25.01 -22.04 -33.73
CA ILE A 120 -24.86 -21.05 -32.65
C ILE A 120 -23.41 -20.61 -32.49
N ARG A 121 -23.20 -19.29 -32.51
CA ARG A 121 -21.88 -18.70 -32.27
C ARG A 121 -21.37 -19.10 -30.89
N GLY A 122 -20.15 -19.65 -30.83
CA GLY A 122 -19.53 -20.11 -29.58
C GLY A 122 -19.89 -21.53 -29.15
N CYS A 123 -20.79 -22.22 -29.85
CA CYS A 123 -21.03 -23.64 -29.61
C CYS A 123 -19.98 -24.50 -30.33
N LYS A 124 -19.33 -25.41 -29.59
CA LYS A 124 -18.34 -26.36 -30.15
C LYS A 124 -18.93 -27.70 -30.59
N ASN A 125 -20.21 -27.93 -30.30
CA ASN A 125 -20.86 -29.21 -30.56
C ASN A 125 -21.25 -29.33 -32.03
N THR A 126 -21.34 -30.57 -32.49
CA THR A 126 -21.74 -30.92 -33.85
C THR A 126 -23.17 -31.50 -33.86
N TRP A 127 -23.76 -31.58 -35.04
CA TRP A 127 -24.98 -32.34 -35.30
C TRP A 127 -24.72 -33.30 -36.46
N VAL A 128 -25.42 -34.44 -36.44
CA VAL A 128 -25.22 -35.51 -37.42
C VAL A 128 -26.08 -35.27 -38.65
N TRP A 129 -25.44 -35.13 -39.81
CA TRP A 129 -26.14 -35.15 -41.09
C TRP A 129 -26.32 -36.61 -41.52
N THR A 130 -27.48 -37.19 -41.18
CA THR A 130 -27.74 -38.63 -41.36
C THR A 130 -27.77 -39.03 -42.84
N ARG A 131 -27.47 -40.31 -43.11
CA ARG A 131 -27.45 -40.88 -44.48
C ARG A 131 -28.75 -40.61 -45.25
N ARG A 132 -29.88 -40.73 -44.54
CA ARG A 132 -31.22 -40.44 -45.07
C ARG A 132 -31.36 -38.97 -45.49
N MET A 133 -30.94 -38.03 -44.65
CA MET A 133 -31.01 -36.61 -44.96
C MET A 133 -30.10 -36.22 -46.13
N GLN A 134 -28.94 -36.86 -46.26
CA GLN A 134 -28.03 -36.66 -47.39
C GLN A 134 -28.65 -37.20 -48.70
N ALA A 135 -29.26 -38.38 -48.65
CA ALA A 135 -29.96 -38.96 -49.79
C ALA A 135 -31.19 -38.14 -50.22
N GLU A 136 -31.93 -37.57 -49.27
CA GLU A 136 -33.07 -36.66 -49.53
C GLU A 136 -32.61 -35.29 -50.06
N ALA A 137 -31.40 -34.81 -49.70
CA ALA A 137 -30.86 -33.53 -50.14
C ALA A 137 -30.36 -33.50 -51.59
N ASN A 138 -30.21 -34.67 -52.24
CA ASN A 138 -29.83 -34.82 -53.65
C ASN A 138 -28.64 -33.93 -54.09
N GLY A 139 -27.58 -33.87 -53.28
CA GLY A 139 -26.37 -33.07 -53.57
C GLY A 139 -26.39 -31.62 -53.09
N ALA A 140 -27.47 -31.16 -52.44
CA ALA A 140 -27.51 -29.83 -51.82
C ALA A 140 -26.58 -29.73 -50.60
N THR A 141 -26.13 -28.51 -50.29
CA THR A 141 -25.31 -28.25 -49.11
C THR A 141 -26.09 -28.50 -47.81
N PRO A 142 -25.41 -28.91 -46.73
CA PRO A 142 -26.06 -29.17 -45.47
C PRO A 142 -26.68 -27.89 -44.89
N PRO A 143 -27.92 -27.92 -44.38
CA PRO A 143 -28.56 -26.76 -43.78
C PRO A 143 -27.89 -26.35 -42.45
N ALA A 144 -27.86 -25.06 -42.15
CA ALA A 144 -27.36 -24.58 -40.84
C ALA A 144 -28.35 -24.94 -39.72
N ARG A 145 -28.03 -25.97 -38.93
CA ARG A 145 -28.86 -26.48 -37.82
C ARG A 145 -28.19 -26.34 -36.45
N LEU A 146 -29.00 -26.47 -35.41
CA LEU A 146 -28.55 -26.54 -34.02
C LEU A 146 -28.10 -27.98 -33.71
N CYS A 147 -27.09 -28.14 -32.85
CA CYS A 147 -26.86 -29.44 -32.20
C CYS A 147 -28.02 -29.79 -31.27
N GLU A 148 -28.13 -31.08 -30.92
CA GLU A 148 -29.20 -31.59 -30.07
C GLU A 148 -29.26 -30.82 -28.74
N ASP A 149 -28.12 -30.62 -28.08
CA ASP A 149 -28.05 -29.86 -26.82
C ASP A 149 -28.54 -28.41 -26.99
N CYS A 150 -28.17 -27.74 -28.07
CA CYS A 150 -28.61 -26.37 -28.34
C CYS A 150 -30.10 -26.32 -28.67
N PHE A 151 -30.63 -27.31 -29.38
CA PHE A 151 -32.05 -27.40 -29.69
C PHE A 151 -32.89 -27.63 -28.43
N GLN A 152 -32.46 -28.55 -27.55
CA GLN A 152 -33.13 -28.81 -26.28
C GLN A 152 -33.04 -27.60 -25.34
N THR A 153 -31.87 -26.95 -25.26
CA THR A 153 -31.72 -25.71 -24.48
C THR A 153 -32.60 -24.60 -25.04
N LEU A 154 -32.69 -24.43 -26.36
CA LEU A 154 -33.53 -23.39 -26.96
C LEU A 154 -35.02 -23.57 -26.64
N LYS A 155 -35.48 -24.81 -26.51
CA LYS A 155 -36.87 -25.13 -26.12
C LYS A 155 -37.20 -24.71 -24.69
N SER A 156 -36.23 -24.70 -23.78
CA SER A 156 -36.44 -24.30 -22.39
C SER A 156 -36.32 -22.78 -22.17
N LEU A 157 -35.76 -22.04 -23.13
CA LEU A 157 -35.62 -20.59 -23.06
C LEU A 157 -36.87 -19.87 -23.60
N HIS A 158 -37.23 -18.77 -22.96
CA HIS A 158 -38.31 -17.87 -23.36
C HIS A 158 -37.76 -16.47 -23.57
N ASP A 159 -38.39 -15.67 -24.43
CA ASP A 159 -37.98 -14.29 -24.66
C ASP A 159 -38.18 -13.47 -23.37
N GLN A 160 -37.20 -12.63 -23.04
CA GLN A 160 -37.21 -11.81 -21.82
C GLN A 160 -37.08 -10.34 -22.16
N GLU A 161 -37.71 -9.48 -21.38
CA GLU A 161 -37.53 -8.03 -21.48
C GLU A 161 -36.54 -7.54 -20.44
N LEU A 162 -35.45 -6.92 -20.88
CA LEU A 162 -34.43 -6.34 -20.01
C LEU A 162 -34.61 -4.81 -19.90
N PRO A 163 -34.32 -4.19 -18.76
CA PRO A 163 -34.30 -2.74 -18.67
C PRO A 163 -33.21 -2.15 -19.57
N CYS A 164 -33.48 -0.97 -20.13
CA CYS A 164 -32.48 -0.22 -20.87
C CYS A 164 -31.27 0.15 -19.98
N ARG A 165 -30.07 0.13 -20.57
CA ARG A 165 -28.81 0.51 -19.92
C ARG A 165 -28.78 1.98 -19.46
N ILE A 166 -29.48 2.86 -20.17
CA ILE A 166 -29.46 4.30 -19.92
C ILE A 166 -30.26 4.62 -18.66
N ARG A 167 -29.63 5.29 -17.69
CA ARG A 167 -30.30 5.70 -16.45
C ARG A 167 -31.42 6.70 -16.77
N GLY A 168 -32.61 6.50 -16.19
CA GLY A 168 -33.79 7.31 -16.46
C GLY A 168 -34.63 6.86 -17.65
N CYS A 169 -34.16 5.89 -18.45
CA CYS A 169 -34.98 5.31 -19.52
C CYS A 169 -35.91 4.21 -18.96
N GLN A 170 -37.22 4.32 -19.22
CA GLN A 170 -38.21 3.30 -18.84
C GLN A 170 -38.41 2.22 -19.91
N ASN A 171 -37.81 2.38 -21.09
CA ASN A 171 -37.96 1.42 -22.17
C ASN A 171 -37.24 0.11 -21.86
N LYS A 172 -37.78 -0.98 -22.41
CA LYS A 172 -37.19 -2.31 -22.30
C LYS A 172 -36.59 -2.78 -23.62
N VAL A 173 -35.70 -3.76 -23.53
CA VAL A 173 -35.02 -4.38 -24.65
C VAL A 173 -35.39 -5.85 -24.71
N LEU A 174 -35.88 -6.31 -25.86
CA LEU A 174 -36.17 -7.72 -26.08
C LEU A 174 -34.86 -8.52 -26.15
N TRP A 175 -34.66 -9.41 -25.19
CA TRP A 175 -33.60 -10.41 -25.17
C TRP A 175 -34.18 -11.75 -25.57
N ASN A 176 -34.09 -12.07 -26.86
CA ASN A 176 -34.72 -13.27 -27.39
C ASN A 176 -33.96 -14.56 -27.01
N ARG A 177 -34.64 -15.70 -27.08
CA ARG A 177 -34.12 -17.02 -26.72
C ARG A 177 -32.85 -17.43 -27.48
N TYR A 178 -32.66 -16.97 -28.72
CA TYR A 178 -31.43 -17.26 -29.49
C TYR A 178 -30.23 -16.47 -28.95
N GLN A 179 -30.42 -15.19 -28.62
CA GLN A 179 -29.39 -14.37 -27.98
C GLN A 179 -29.06 -14.87 -26.57
N GLN A 180 -30.03 -15.40 -25.84
CA GLN A 180 -29.81 -16.06 -24.55
C GLN A 180 -28.95 -17.32 -24.70
N LEU A 181 -29.24 -18.14 -25.72
CA LEU A 181 -28.46 -19.33 -26.01
C LEU A 181 -27.01 -19.00 -26.40
N GLU A 182 -26.79 -17.99 -27.24
CA GLU A 182 -25.43 -17.49 -27.55
C GLU A 182 -24.70 -17.01 -26.27
N TYR A 183 -25.41 -16.30 -25.39
CA TYR A 183 -24.87 -15.83 -24.11
C TYR A 183 -24.43 -17.00 -23.21
N LEU A 184 -25.25 -18.05 -23.10
CA LEU A 184 -24.92 -19.28 -22.40
C LEU A 184 -23.69 -19.97 -22.99
N ARG A 185 -23.61 -20.09 -24.32
CA ARG A 185 -22.47 -20.73 -25.00
C ARG A 185 -21.19 -19.91 -24.91
N SER A 186 -21.27 -18.61 -24.64
CA SER A 186 -20.11 -17.77 -24.31
C SER A 186 -19.58 -17.96 -22.86
N GLY A 187 -20.14 -18.91 -22.10
CA GLY A 187 -19.74 -19.22 -20.72
C GLY A 187 -20.40 -18.33 -19.66
N LYS A 188 -21.40 -17.54 -20.04
CA LYS A 188 -22.09 -16.60 -19.15
C LYS A 188 -23.41 -17.20 -18.64
N LYS A 189 -23.86 -16.79 -17.45
CA LYS A 189 -25.05 -17.33 -16.79
C LYS A 189 -26.27 -16.44 -17.02
N LEU A 190 -27.46 -17.02 -17.21
CA LEU A 190 -28.71 -16.26 -17.37
C LEU A 190 -29.06 -15.40 -16.15
N SER A 191 -28.57 -15.76 -14.96
CA SER A 191 -28.74 -14.97 -13.74
C SER A 191 -28.09 -13.58 -13.82
N HIS A 192 -27.20 -13.35 -14.79
CA HIS A 192 -26.51 -12.08 -15.02
C HIS A 192 -26.76 -11.63 -16.46
N PRO A 193 -27.96 -11.12 -16.78
CA PRO A 193 -28.31 -10.73 -18.14
C PRO A 193 -27.41 -9.58 -18.64
N PRO A 194 -27.17 -9.48 -19.95
CA PRO A 194 -26.36 -8.41 -20.53
C PRO A 194 -27.07 -7.06 -20.41
N VAL A 195 -26.32 -6.01 -20.06
CA VAL A 195 -26.85 -4.64 -20.01
C VAL A 195 -26.91 -4.07 -21.44
N ARG A 196 -28.12 -3.81 -21.96
CA ARG A 196 -28.35 -3.41 -23.36
C ARG A 196 -29.08 -2.07 -23.46
N MET A 197 -28.79 -1.30 -24.51
CA MET A 197 -29.48 -0.05 -24.81
C MET A 197 -30.68 -0.32 -25.73
N CYS A 198 -31.83 0.31 -25.47
CA CYS A 198 -33.02 0.19 -26.32
C CYS A 198 -32.86 0.96 -27.64
N ASP A 199 -33.66 0.59 -28.64
CA ASP A 199 -33.55 1.19 -29.97
C ASP A 199 -33.82 2.71 -29.95
N SER A 200 -34.81 3.15 -29.17
CA SER A 200 -35.10 4.59 -28.99
C SER A 200 -33.91 5.37 -28.43
N CYS A 201 -33.24 4.86 -27.40
CA CYS A 201 -32.03 5.51 -26.88
C CYS A 201 -30.87 5.45 -27.87
N ARG A 202 -30.74 4.35 -28.63
CA ARG A 202 -29.71 4.22 -29.67
C ARG A 202 -29.90 5.27 -30.77
N ASP A 203 -31.14 5.50 -31.19
CA ASP A 203 -31.44 6.47 -32.22
C ASP A 203 -31.21 7.91 -31.72
N LYS A 204 -31.63 8.23 -30.49
CA LYS A 204 -31.29 9.53 -29.87
C LYS A 204 -29.78 9.74 -29.77
N LEU A 205 -29.01 8.72 -29.36
CA LEU A 205 -27.56 8.79 -29.21
C LEU A 205 -26.84 9.10 -30.54
N ARG A 206 -27.38 8.66 -31.68
CA ARG A 206 -26.80 8.93 -33.01
C ARG A 206 -26.81 10.42 -33.38
N HIS A 207 -27.68 11.20 -32.76
CA HIS A 207 -27.84 12.63 -33.02
C HIS A 207 -27.09 13.51 -32.01
N LEU A 208 -26.35 12.91 -31.07
CA LEU A 208 -25.61 13.64 -30.04
C LEU A 208 -24.10 13.57 -30.32
N GLU A 209 -23.46 14.73 -30.33
CA GLU A 209 -22.02 14.87 -30.50
C GLU A 209 -21.34 15.28 -29.18
N PRO A 210 -20.08 14.86 -28.94
CA PRO A 210 -19.34 15.28 -27.76
C PRO A 210 -19.16 16.80 -27.73
N ARG A 211 -19.40 17.42 -26.57
CA ARG A 211 -19.20 18.85 -26.35
C ARG A 211 -18.09 19.10 -25.34
N GLU A 212 -17.33 20.17 -25.52
CA GLU A 212 -16.35 20.61 -24.52
C GLU A 212 -16.94 21.70 -23.64
N GLU A 213 -16.91 21.50 -22.33
CA GLU A 213 -17.46 22.42 -21.34
C GLU A 213 -16.38 22.86 -20.35
N PRO A 214 -16.45 24.07 -19.77
CA PRO A 214 -15.42 24.58 -18.88
C PRO A 214 -15.35 23.79 -17.57
N CYS A 215 -14.15 23.69 -17.00
CA CYS A 215 -13.94 23.09 -15.69
C CYS A 215 -14.68 23.85 -14.58
N LYS A 216 -15.31 23.11 -13.66
CA LYS A 216 -15.98 23.65 -12.46
C LYS A 216 -15.03 24.44 -11.54
N ILE A 217 -13.73 24.16 -11.57
CA ILE A 217 -12.78 24.76 -10.62
C ILE A 217 -12.43 26.18 -11.06
N GLN A 218 -12.70 27.15 -10.19
CA GLN A 218 -12.36 28.56 -10.43
C GLN A 218 -10.85 28.73 -10.66
N GLY A 219 -10.48 29.35 -11.79
CA GLY A 219 -9.09 29.55 -12.20
C GLY A 219 -8.47 28.38 -12.98
N CYS A 220 -9.24 27.35 -13.32
CA CYS A 220 -8.81 26.31 -14.25
C CYS A 220 -9.30 26.62 -15.68
N GLU A 221 -8.38 26.69 -16.63
CA GLU A 221 -8.67 26.88 -18.07
C GLU A 221 -9.00 25.56 -18.79
N GLY A 222 -8.86 24.43 -18.09
CA GLY A 222 -9.14 23.12 -18.65
C GLY A 222 -10.62 22.93 -18.97
N LYS A 223 -10.89 22.06 -19.94
CA LYS A 223 -12.24 21.66 -20.32
C LYS A 223 -12.48 20.19 -20.00
N TRP A 224 -13.74 19.81 -19.86
CA TRP A 224 -14.15 18.42 -19.77
C TRP A 224 -15.08 18.07 -20.93
N VAL A 225 -15.10 16.79 -21.29
CA VAL A 225 -15.90 16.31 -22.41
C VAL A 225 -17.26 15.86 -21.90
N TYR A 226 -18.30 16.59 -22.28
CA TYR A 226 -19.68 16.19 -22.07
C TYR A 226 -20.07 15.15 -23.12
N SER A 227 -19.97 13.88 -22.73
CA SER A 227 -20.15 12.78 -23.67
C SER A 227 -21.62 12.67 -24.15
N PRO A 228 -21.86 12.21 -25.39
CA PRO A 228 -23.21 11.96 -25.91
C PRO A 228 -24.08 11.08 -25.00
N TYR A 229 -23.45 10.14 -24.29
CA TYR A 229 -24.13 9.24 -23.36
C TYR A 229 -24.65 9.97 -22.12
N GLU A 230 -23.84 10.86 -21.54
CA GLU A 230 -24.24 11.69 -20.39
C GLU A 230 -25.26 12.77 -20.80
N GLN A 231 -25.16 13.28 -22.03
CA GLN A 231 -26.16 14.17 -22.61
C GLN A 231 -27.53 13.48 -22.71
N LEU A 232 -27.54 12.23 -23.18
CA LEU A 232 -28.77 11.44 -23.27
C LEU A 232 -29.37 11.14 -21.88
N GLU A 233 -28.56 10.81 -20.88
CA GLU A 233 -29.04 10.60 -19.50
C GLU A 233 -29.70 11.87 -18.94
N GLU A 234 -29.10 13.04 -19.16
CA GLU A 234 -29.67 14.31 -18.69
C GLU A 234 -30.94 14.69 -19.45
N GLN A 235 -30.99 14.47 -20.78
CA GLN A 235 -32.19 14.67 -21.59
C GLN A 235 -33.36 13.79 -21.13
N LEU A 236 -33.11 12.56 -20.73
CA LEU A 236 -34.15 11.65 -20.23
C LEU A 236 -34.57 11.95 -18.79
N ARG A 237 -33.71 12.59 -18.00
CA ARG A 237 -34.01 13.04 -16.64
C ARG A 237 -34.79 14.35 -16.61
N THR A 238 -34.63 15.17 -17.65
CA THR A 238 -35.27 16.48 -17.76
C THR A 238 -36.75 16.31 -18.14
N PRO A 239 -37.70 16.94 -17.41
CA PRO A 239 -39.12 16.91 -17.76
C PRO A 239 -39.39 17.49 -19.16
N GLU A 240 -40.43 17.01 -19.83
CA GLU A 240 -40.82 17.48 -21.16
C GLU A 240 -41.05 19.01 -21.16
N GLY A 241 -40.36 19.71 -22.08
CA GLY A 241 -40.46 21.16 -22.25
C GLY A 241 -39.39 22.00 -21.55
N GLN A 242 -38.47 21.40 -20.79
CA GLN A 242 -37.31 22.09 -20.20
C GLN A 242 -36.01 21.73 -20.93
N GLU A 243 -35.10 22.70 -21.04
CA GLU A 243 -33.76 22.42 -21.56
C GLU A 243 -32.91 21.71 -20.49
N PRO A 244 -32.18 20.64 -20.86
CA PRO A 244 -31.34 19.91 -19.93
C PRO A 244 -30.19 20.78 -19.43
N ALA A 245 -30.04 20.89 -18.11
CA ALA A 245 -28.96 21.66 -17.51
C ALA A 245 -27.63 20.91 -17.62
N THR A 246 -26.62 21.55 -18.22
CA THR A 246 -25.27 20.98 -18.32
C THR A 246 -24.67 20.81 -16.92
N PRO A 247 -24.22 19.59 -16.55
CA PRO A 247 -23.66 19.36 -15.22
C PRO A 247 -22.29 20.04 -15.05
N THR A 248 -22.03 20.65 -13.89
CA THR A 248 -20.71 21.23 -13.59
C THR A 248 -19.73 20.14 -13.16
N LYS A 249 -18.71 19.83 -13.97
CA LYS A 249 -17.69 18.82 -13.67
C LYS A 249 -16.26 19.38 -13.72
N MET A 250 -15.33 18.64 -13.10
CA MET A 250 -13.90 18.96 -13.19
C MET A 250 -13.34 18.45 -14.53
N CYS A 251 -12.34 19.14 -15.09
CA CYS A 251 -11.55 18.61 -16.20
C CYS A 251 -10.79 17.34 -15.79
N ALA A 252 -10.33 16.58 -16.79
CA ALA A 252 -9.62 15.31 -16.56
C ALA A 252 -8.39 15.48 -15.64
N GLU A 253 -7.64 16.56 -15.80
CA GLU A 253 -6.46 16.85 -14.97
C GLU A 253 -6.84 17.18 -13.52
N CYS A 254 -7.83 18.04 -13.31
CA CYS A 254 -8.30 18.41 -11.98
C CYS A 254 -8.91 17.20 -11.26
N TYR A 255 -9.67 16.38 -11.97
CA TYR A 255 -10.25 15.15 -11.43
C TYR A 255 -9.14 14.16 -11.04
N SER A 256 -8.19 13.90 -11.94
CA SER A 256 -7.05 13.01 -11.69
C SER A 256 -6.24 13.45 -10.47
N PHE A 257 -5.93 14.74 -10.36
CA PHE A 257 -5.28 15.30 -9.17
C PHE A 257 -6.14 15.10 -7.92
N PHE A 258 -7.42 15.44 -7.96
CA PHE A 258 -8.31 15.34 -6.80
C PHE A 258 -8.48 13.89 -6.30
N THR A 259 -8.47 12.91 -7.21
CA THR A 259 -8.54 11.49 -6.87
C THR A 259 -7.22 10.92 -6.34
N SER A 260 -6.09 11.44 -6.79
CA SER A 260 -4.75 10.97 -6.38
C SER A 260 -4.24 11.68 -5.11
N ALA A 261 -4.64 12.93 -4.90
CA ALA A 261 -4.27 13.72 -3.74
C ALA A 261 -4.92 13.18 -2.47
N LYS A 262 -4.13 13.13 -1.39
CA LYS A 262 -4.57 12.76 -0.04
C LYS A 262 -4.55 14.01 0.84
N ASP A 263 -5.45 14.05 1.82
CA ASP A 263 -5.43 15.11 2.82
C ASP A 263 -4.15 15.01 3.65
N LEU A 264 -3.47 16.15 3.84
CA LEU A 264 -2.18 16.22 4.54
C LEU A 264 -2.35 16.96 5.87
N SER A 265 -1.78 16.40 6.93
CA SER A 265 -1.69 17.05 8.24
C SER A 265 -0.34 17.74 8.36
N LEU A 266 -0.34 19.08 8.33
CA LEU A 266 0.88 19.90 8.32
C LEU A 266 1.04 20.65 9.64
N SER A 267 2.28 20.95 10.03
CA SER A 267 2.57 21.72 11.23
C SER A 267 2.02 23.15 11.15
N CYS A 268 1.61 23.67 12.30
CA CYS A 268 1.24 25.08 12.45
C CYS A 268 2.40 26.01 12.07
N LYS A 269 2.10 27.16 11.48
CA LYS A 269 3.06 28.22 11.15
C LYS A 269 3.78 28.77 12.39
N ASN A 270 3.12 28.80 13.55
CA ASN A 270 3.68 29.38 14.76
C ASN A 270 4.73 28.43 15.37
N ARG A 271 5.93 28.96 15.62
CA ARG A 271 6.98 28.26 16.36
C ARG A 271 6.50 28.05 17.81
N GLY A 272 6.73 26.87 18.38
CA GLY A 272 6.23 26.48 19.71
C GLY A 272 4.84 25.84 19.71
N CYS A 273 4.12 25.82 18.59
CA CYS A 273 2.85 25.11 18.47
C CYS A 273 3.03 23.71 17.87
N GLU A 274 2.71 22.66 18.63
CA GLU A 274 2.77 21.26 18.17
C GLU A 274 1.54 20.84 17.34
N ASN A 275 0.46 21.61 17.42
CA ASN A 275 -0.77 21.31 16.69
C ASN A 275 -0.57 21.37 15.17
N LYS A 276 -1.35 20.55 14.47
CA LYS A 276 -1.37 20.46 13.01
C LYS A 276 -2.63 21.08 12.44
N TRP A 277 -2.59 21.45 11.17
CA TRP A 277 -3.75 21.89 10.39
C TRP A 277 -3.95 20.98 9.19
N LEU A 278 -5.22 20.83 8.79
CA LEU A 278 -5.60 19.94 7.71
C LEU A 278 -5.53 20.66 6.36
N TRP A 279 -4.63 20.21 5.48
CA TRP A 279 -4.55 20.66 4.10
C TRP A 279 -5.34 19.71 3.21
N THR A 280 -6.62 20.02 3.01
CA THR A 280 -7.52 19.17 2.23
C THR A 280 -7.15 19.13 0.75
N ARG A 281 -7.45 18.03 0.06
CA ARG A 281 -7.25 17.88 -1.39
C ARG A 281 -7.91 19.01 -2.22
N SER A 282 -9.04 19.55 -1.78
CA SER A 282 -9.68 20.72 -2.41
C SER A 282 -8.81 21.98 -2.32
N MET A 283 -8.23 22.23 -1.15
CA MET A 283 -7.31 23.35 -0.92
C MET A 283 -6.00 23.17 -1.70
N GLN A 284 -5.50 21.93 -1.78
CA GLN A 284 -4.32 21.60 -2.57
C GLN A 284 -4.55 21.87 -4.07
N LEU A 285 -5.71 21.47 -4.60
CA LEU A 285 -6.08 21.71 -6.00
C LEU A 285 -6.17 23.21 -6.30
N GLY A 286 -6.88 23.97 -5.46
CA GLY A 286 -6.97 25.43 -5.62
C GLY A 286 -5.60 26.13 -5.51
N TYR A 287 -4.73 25.65 -4.62
CA TYR A 287 -3.37 26.17 -4.47
C TYR A 287 -2.49 25.85 -5.69
N ARG A 288 -2.55 24.62 -6.21
CA ARG A 288 -1.81 24.18 -7.40
C ARG A 288 -2.15 25.02 -8.64
N LEU A 289 -3.42 25.38 -8.82
CA LEU A 289 -3.83 26.22 -9.95
C LEU A 289 -3.20 27.61 -9.90
N ARG A 290 -3.03 28.17 -8.69
CA ARG A 290 -2.37 29.47 -8.48
C ARG A 290 -0.84 29.36 -8.48
N ASN A 291 -0.29 28.25 -7.99
CA ASN A 291 1.14 28.01 -7.80
C ASN A 291 1.51 26.58 -8.23
N LYS A 292 1.78 26.37 -9.53
CA LYS A 292 1.93 25.05 -10.17
C LYS A 292 3.07 24.15 -9.62
N GLY A 293 3.98 24.68 -8.81
CA GLY A 293 5.07 23.94 -8.14
C GLY A 293 5.39 24.41 -6.72
N GLY A 294 4.46 25.14 -6.09
CA GLY A 294 4.70 25.75 -4.79
C GLY A 294 4.73 24.73 -3.64
N ARG A 295 5.57 24.98 -2.64
CA ARG A 295 5.51 24.27 -1.35
C ARG A 295 4.17 24.54 -0.65
N PRO A 296 3.73 23.66 0.27
CA PRO A 296 2.55 23.89 1.07
C PRO A 296 2.58 25.27 1.76
N PRO A 297 1.47 26.01 1.81
CA PRO A 297 1.44 27.30 2.48
C PRO A 297 1.62 27.14 3.99
N ALA A 298 2.36 28.05 4.63
CA ALA A 298 2.42 28.08 6.08
C ALA A 298 1.13 28.69 6.65
N ARG A 299 0.31 27.89 7.34
CA ARG A 299 -0.95 28.33 7.97
C ARG A 299 -0.99 28.00 9.46
N MET A 300 -1.81 28.76 10.18
CA MET A 300 -2.09 28.52 11.61
C MET A 300 -3.05 27.32 11.75
N CYS A 301 -2.90 26.55 12.82
CA CYS A 301 -3.91 25.57 13.22
C CYS A 301 -5.19 26.26 13.72
N GLU A 302 -6.28 25.50 13.79
CA GLU A 302 -7.59 26.02 14.22
C GLU A 302 -7.52 26.64 15.61
N GLN A 303 -6.80 26.01 16.55
CA GLN A 303 -6.63 26.53 17.91
C GLN A 303 -5.87 27.86 17.94
N CYS A 304 -4.76 27.97 17.21
CA CYS A 304 -4.01 29.23 17.10
C CYS A 304 -4.84 30.33 16.42
N SER A 305 -5.64 29.97 15.41
CA SER A 305 -6.52 30.93 14.73
C SER A 305 -7.66 31.40 15.62
N ALA A 306 -8.24 30.51 16.44
CA ALA A 306 -9.26 30.87 17.42
C ALA A 306 -8.66 31.77 18.50
N ARG A 307 -7.50 31.39 19.04
CA ARG A 307 -6.81 32.18 20.07
C ARG A 307 -6.43 33.57 19.60
N LEU A 308 -5.95 33.71 18.36
CA LEU A 308 -5.64 35.03 17.79
C LEU A 308 -6.87 35.94 17.72
N LYS A 309 -8.07 35.40 17.50
CA LYS A 309 -9.32 36.18 17.49
C LYS A 309 -9.74 36.65 18.88
N GLU A 310 -9.32 35.95 19.93
CA GLU A 310 -9.59 36.32 21.32
C GLU A 310 -8.63 37.40 21.84
N LEU A 311 -7.41 37.45 21.29
CA LEU A 311 -6.39 38.40 21.69
C LEU A 311 -6.63 39.77 21.04
N SER A 312 -6.49 40.82 21.83
CA SER A 312 -6.51 42.21 21.37
C SER A 312 -5.16 42.87 21.63
N ASP A 313 -4.85 43.92 20.88
CA ASP A 313 -3.61 44.67 21.08
C ASP A 313 -3.56 45.32 22.47
N LEU A 314 -2.44 45.14 23.17
CA LEU A 314 -2.20 45.70 24.51
C LEU A 314 -1.24 46.88 24.47
N GLN A 315 -1.37 47.80 25.44
CA GLN A 315 -0.44 48.90 25.66
C GLN A 315 0.44 48.59 26.87
N MET A 316 1.73 48.43 26.64
CA MET A 316 2.71 48.02 27.66
C MET A 316 3.64 49.20 28.00
N PRO A 317 4.09 49.34 29.26
CA PRO A 317 4.99 50.43 29.65
C PRO A 317 6.36 50.33 28.97
N CYS A 318 6.97 51.47 28.72
CA CYS A 318 8.34 51.58 28.20
C CYS A 318 9.35 50.96 29.19
N GLN A 319 10.37 50.29 28.66
CA GLN A 319 11.48 49.75 29.45
C GLN A 319 12.35 50.83 30.12
N GLU A 320 12.46 52.01 29.50
CA GLU A 320 13.30 53.08 30.03
C GLU A 320 12.73 53.62 31.35
N LYS A 321 13.55 53.59 32.39
CA LYS A 321 13.19 54.16 33.69
C LYS A 321 12.83 55.64 33.47
N GLY A 322 11.76 56.12 34.12
CA GLY A 322 11.33 57.53 34.04
C GLY A 322 10.49 57.87 32.80
N CYS A 323 10.37 56.96 31.83
CA CYS A 323 9.45 57.12 30.71
C CYS A 323 8.03 56.65 31.10
N THR A 324 7.04 57.52 30.94
CA THR A 324 5.61 57.20 31.20
C THR A 324 4.86 56.68 29.97
N ARG A 325 5.51 56.60 28.81
CA ARG A 325 4.88 56.22 27.55
C ARG A 325 4.76 54.71 27.40
N THR A 326 3.88 54.27 26.52
CA THR A 326 3.63 52.86 26.22
C THR A 326 4.08 52.48 24.82
N TRP A 327 4.21 51.17 24.59
CA TRP A 327 4.39 50.57 23.28
C TRP A 327 3.30 49.53 23.02
N LYS A 328 3.04 49.25 21.75
CA LYS A 328 1.97 48.36 21.30
C LYS A 328 2.45 46.91 21.28
N TYR A 329 1.86 46.07 22.13
CA TYR A 329 2.07 44.63 22.13
C TYR A 329 0.97 43.94 21.31
N SER A 330 1.28 43.54 20.09
CA SER A 330 0.27 43.06 19.14
C SER A 330 -0.29 41.69 19.54
N ALA A 331 -1.54 41.41 19.15
CA ALA A 331 -2.16 40.10 19.38
C ALA A 331 -1.34 38.92 18.78
N GLU A 332 -0.64 39.15 17.66
CA GLU A 332 0.23 38.15 17.03
C GLU A 332 1.51 37.87 17.84
N GLU A 333 2.14 38.91 18.40
CA GLU A 333 3.31 38.76 19.28
C GLU A 333 2.92 38.12 20.60
N GLN A 334 1.79 38.51 21.18
CA GLN A 334 1.19 37.88 22.36
C GLN A 334 1.02 36.37 22.16
N LEU A 335 0.44 35.95 21.04
CA LEU A 335 0.26 34.54 20.73
C LEU A 335 1.60 33.82 20.57
N ARG A 336 2.58 34.45 19.92
CA ARG A 336 3.92 33.86 19.72
C ARG A 336 4.63 33.64 21.06
N ASP A 337 4.59 34.64 21.94
CA ASP A 337 5.25 34.55 23.24
C ASP A 337 4.55 33.53 24.16
N GLN A 338 3.21 33.48 24.13
CA GLN A 338 2.43 32.46 24.86
C GLN A 338 2.80 31.03 24.41
N LEU A 339 2.94 30.80 23.10
CA LEU A 339 3.32 29.49 22.56
C LEU A 339 4.76 29.09 22.88
N LEU A 340 5.65 30.05 23.11
CA LEU A 340 7.04 29.83 23.49
C LEU A 340 7.26 29.85 25.02
N ASN A 341 6.20 30.03 25.82
CA ASN A 341 6.29 30.28 27.27
C ASN A 341 7.25 31.44 27.62
N HIS A 342 7.32 32.44 26.75
CA HIS A 342 8.11 33.65 26.99
C HIS A 342 7.28 34.69 27.76
N ARG A 343 7.98 35.48 28.58
CA ARG A 343 7.37 36.66 29.19
C ARG A 343 7.28 37.79 28.16
N PRO A 344 6.31 38.71 28.28
CA PRO A 344 6.24 39.88 27.41
C PRO A 344 7.60 40.60 27.38
N PRO A 345 8.12 40.90 26.18
CA PRO A 345 9.45 41.48 26.06
C PRO A 345 9.44 42.91 26.61
N GLN A 346 10.57 43.35 27.15
CA GLN A 346 10.73 44.74 27.56
C GLN A 346 11.18 45.55 26.35
N HIS A 347 10.29 46.42 25.83
CA HIS A 347 10.58 47.27 24.68
C HIS A 347 10.56 48.75 25.07
N ARG A 348 11.30 49.54 24.29
CA ARG A 348 11.25 51.00 24.34
C ARG A 348 10.01 51.50 23.58
N CYS A 349 9.41 52.59 24.06
CA CYS A 349 8.39 53.27 23.26
C CYS A 349 9.00 53.88 21.99
N GLN A 350 8.18 54.07 20.96
CA GLN A 350 8.63 54.60 19.67
C GLN A 350 9.46 55.88 19.82
N SER A 351 9.04 56.80 20.68
CA SER A 351 9.77 58.05 20.89
C SER A 351 11.14 57.89 21.56
N CYS A 352 11.32 56.93 22.48
CA CYS A 352 12.64 56.67 23.06
C CYS A 352 13.57 56.06 22.00
N GLN A 353 13.02 55.23 21.12
CA GLN A 353 13.76 54.64 20.02
C GLN A 353 14.14 55.69 18.96
N ASP A 354 13.20 56.57 18.61
CA ASP A 354 13.44 57.71 17.72
C ASP A 354 14.51 58.63 18.29
N PHE A 355 14.46 58.95 19.59
CA PHE A 355 15.47 59.77 20.26
C PHE A 355 16.88 59.18 20.10
N LEU A 356 17.05 57.90 20.39
CA LEU A 356 18.35 57.23 20.29
C LEU A 356 18.86 57.12 18.85
N SER A 357 17.95 57.06 17.87
CA SER A 357 18.31 57.02 16.45
C SER A 357 18.68 58.40 15.90
N ALA A 358 18.08 59.47 16.44
CA ALA A 358 18.27 60.85 15.97
C ALA A 358 19.44 61.57 16.64
N HIS A 359 19.82 61.17 17.85
CA HIS A 359 20.90 61.81 18.61
C HIS A 359 22.21 61.05 18.42
N VAL A 360 23.31 61.80 18.36
CA VAL A 360 24.68 61.26 18.32
C VAL A 360 25.40 61.55 19.65
N PRO A 361 26.42 60.77 20.01
CA PRO A 361 27.24 61.06 21.19
C PRO A 361 27.82 62.46 21.11
N GLN A 362 27.76 63.21 22.22
CA GLN A 362 28.29 64.57 22.30
C GLN A 362 29.61 64.57 23.07
N GLU A 363 30.57 65.37 22.65
CA GLU A 363 31.80 65.57 23.42
C GLU A 363 31.61 66.69 24.44
N ILE A 364 31.94 66.42 25.70
CA ILE A 364 31.83 67.39 26.80
C ILE A 364 33.15 67.46 27.59
N SER A 365 33.45 68.62 28.16
CA SER A 365 34.67 68.83 28.95
C SER A 365 34.44 68.59 30.45
N CYS A 366 35.39 67.91 31.08
CA CYS A 366 35.41 67.68 32.52
C CYS A 366 35.63 69.00 33.27
N GLN A 367 34.78 69.30 34.24
CA GLN A 367 34.85 70.52 35.06
C GLN A 367 36.08 70.56 35.99
N ARG A 368 36.69 69.41 36.30
CA ARG A 368 37.85 69.31 37.21
C ARG A 368 39.20 69.31 36.49
N CYS A 369 39.35 68.51 35.43
CA CYS A 369 40.62 68.36 34.71
C CYS A 369 40.62 68.90 33.28
N GLY A 370 39.47 69.39 32.77
CA GLY A 370 39.35 69.92 31.41
C GLY A 370 39.34 68.87 30.30
N GLN A 371 39.57 67.59 30.61
CA GLN A 371 39.60 66.49 29.63
C GLN A 371 38.24 66.34 28.92
N ILE A 372 38.28 66.19 27.59
CA ILE A 372 37.09 65.95 26.77
C ILE A 372 36.73 64.46 26.84
N PHE A 373 35.48 64.14 27.13
CA PHE A 373 34.96 62.77 27.14
C PHE A 373 33.58 62.71 26.48
N SER A 374 33.18 61.51 26.03
CA SER A 374 31.94 61.31 25.30
C SER A 374 30.75 61.12 26.23
N TRP A 375 29.71 61.93 26.01
CA TRP A 375 28.39 61.79 26.60
C TRP A 375 27.53 60.94 25.67
N SER A 376 27.26 59.71 26.09
CA SER A 376 26.58 58.72 25.25
C SER A 376 25.12 59.10 24.98
N THR A 377 24.57 58.63 23.88
CA THR A 377 23.16 58.86 23.51
C THR A 377 22.19 58.28 24.54
N GLN A 378 22.58 57.20 25.21
CA GLN A 378 21.82 56.58 26.29
C GLN A 378 21.75 57.48 27.54
N GLU A 379 22.86 58.10 27.93
CA GLU A 379 22.89 59.06 29.05
C GLU A 379 22.16 60.37 28.71
N GLN A 380 22.23 60.81 27.45
CA GLN A 380 21.42 61.93 26.95
C GLN A 380 19.92 61.65 27.04
N LEU A 381 19.48 60.43 26.72
CA LEU A 381 18.09 60.02 26.86
C LEU A 381 17.67 60.01 28.34
N GLN A 382 18.49 59.45 29.23
CA GLN A 382 18.20 59.43 30.66
C GLN A 382 18.14 60.84 31.28
N HIS A 383 18.93 61.77 30.74
CA HIS A 383 18.85 63.19 31.09
C HIS A 383 17.55 63.83 30.61
N ALA A 384 17.15 63.60 29.35
CA ALA A 384 15.88 64.07 28.83
C ALA A 384 14.66 63.49 29.58
N LEU A 385 14.81 62.29 30.16
CA LEU A 385 13.81 61.64 31.01
C LEU A 385 13.89 62.06 32.49
N GLY A 386 14.82 62.95 32.87
CA GLY A 386 14.94 63.49 34.23
C GLY A 386 15.48 62.52 35.28
N ILE A 387 16.15 61.43 34.87
CA ILE A 387 16.77 60.45 35.78
C ILE A 387 18.24 60.72 36.04
N PHE A 388 18.92 61.32 35.06
CA PHE A 388 20.36 61.45 35.06
C PHE A 388 20.75 62.90 34.78
N ASP A 389 21.56 63.49 35.66
CA ASP A 389 22.10 64.81 35.39
C ASP A 389 23.24 64.74 34.38
N LYS A 390 23.39 65.78 33.56
CA LYS A 390 24.47 65.87 32.59
C LYS A 390 25.82 65.69 33.30
N PRO A 391 26.67 64.73 32.89
CA PRO A 391 27.88 64.41 33.63
C PRO A 391 28.87 65.57 33.57
N GLY A 392 29.34 66.02 34.74
CA GLY A 392 30.30 67.13 34.85
C GLY A 392 31.76 66.70 34.97
N LEU A 393 32.03 65.42 35.23
CA LEU A 393 33.37 64.87 35.52
C LEU A 393 33.68 63.69 34.61
N CYS A 394 34.93 63.55 34.18
CA CYS A 394 35.38 62.35 33.44
C CYS A 394 35.46 61.12 34.36
N ALA A 395 35.53 59.93 33.77
CA ALA A 395 35.55 58.64 34.48
C ALA A 395 36.64 58.58 35.57
N ASP A 396 37.83 59.11 35.30
CA ASP A 396 38.95 59.11 36.25
C ASP A 396 38.70 60.05 37.44
N CYS A 397 38.22 61.26 37.17
CA CYS A 397 37.87 62.23 38.22
C CYS A 397 36.69 61.74 39.07
N ASN A 398 35.72 61.04 38.48
CA ASN A 398 34.60 60.43 39.19
C ASN A 398 35.05 59.21 40.00
N GLY A 399 35.95 58.39 39.47
CA GLY A 399 36.57 57.26 40.17
C GLY A 399 37.36 57.68 41.41
N GLN A 400 38.08 58.80 41.35
CA GLN A 400 38.77 59.38 42.52
C GLN A 400 37.79 59.81 43.62
N VAL A 401 36.66 60.44 43.26
CA VAL A 401 35.61 60.82 44.22
C VAL A 401 34.94 59.60 44.85
N LEU A 402 34.72 58.53 44.07
CA LEU A 402 34.14 57.28 44.58
C LEU A 402 35.13 56.47 45.45
N ALA A 403 36.43 56.56 45.17
CA ALA A 403 37.49 55.93 45.96
C ALA A 403 37.63 56.56 47.36
N GLU A 404 37.32 57.85 47.50
CA GLU A 404 37.27 58.55 48.80
C GLU A 404 36.09 58.08 49.69
N ILE A 405 35.10 57.35 49.14
CA ILE A 405 33.83 56.99 49.81
C ILE A 405 33.74 55.49 50.19
N ARG A 406 34.65 54.61 49.71
CA ARG A 406 34.53 53.14 49.94
C ARG A 406 35.35 52.62 51.15
N PRO A 407 34.76 51.78 52.03
CA PRO A 407 35.52 50.89 52.93
C PRO A 407 36.13 49.70 52.14
N PRO A 408 37.19 49.05 52.65
CA PRO A 408 37.97 48.07 51.89
C PRO A 408 37.26 46.72 51.76
N GLU A 409 37.15 46.22 50.52
CA GLU A 409 36.62 44.90 50.19
C GLU A 409 37.56 43.77 50.66
N ALA A 410 36.95 42.67 51.12
CA ALA A 410 37.64 41.47 51.57
C ALA A 410 38.30 40.71 50.40
N LYS A 411 39.44 40.09 50.69
CA LYS A 411 40.29 39.34 49.75
C LYS A 411 39.51 38.22 49.03
N PRO A 412 39.79 37.97 47.73
CA PRO A 412 39.15 36.89 46.99
C PRO A 412 39.70 35.51 47.42
N THR A 413 38.78 34.59 47.67
CA THR A 413 39.05 33.16 47.89
C THR A 413 39.53 32.51 46.57
N PRO A 414 40.44 31.53 46.59
CA PRO A 414 40.93 30.89 45.37
C PRO A 414 39.79 30.14 44.68
N VAL A 415 39.54 30.45 43.41
CA VAL A 415 38.58 29.72 42.58
C VAL A 415 39.26 28.43 42.13
N GLU A 416 38.82 27.28 42.66
CA GLU A 416 39.14 25.98 42.07
C GLU A 416 38.73 26.02 40.59
N GLN A 417 39.69 25.81 39.69
CA GLN A 417 39.43 25.77 38.25
C GLN A 417 38.58 24.52 37.93
N LYS A 418 37.26 24.66 37.93
CA LYS A 418 36.34 23.62 37.45
C LYS A 418 36.53 23.42 35.95
N PHE A 419 36.62 22.16 35.51
CA PHE A 419 36.57 21.83 34.09
C PHE A 419 35.23 22.31 33.52
N SER A 420 35.26 23.04 32.41
CA SER A 420 34.06 23.67 31.83
C SER A 420 33.89 23.28 30.37
N ILE A 421 32.71 22.77 30.05
CA ILE A 421 32.42 22.23 28.71
C ILE A 421 31.85 23.35 27.84
N HIS A 422 32.56 23.65 26.75
CA HIS A 422 32.17 24.70 25.80
C HIS A 422 31.66 24.07 24.50
N ILE A 423 30.35 23.87 24.41
CA ILE A 423 29.73 23.30 23.21
C ILE A 423 29.59 24.37 22.13
N PRO A 424 30.12 24.15 20.91
CA PRO A 424 29.98 25.11 19.81
C PRO A 424 28.52 25.34 19.43
N VAL A 425 28.13 26.61 19.29
CA VAL A 425 26.74 27.01 18.96
C VAL A 425 26.39 26.71 17.50
N GLY A 426 27.38 26.52 16.63
CA GLY A 426 27.15 26.16 15.23
C GLY A 426 28.34 25.46 14.56
N GLY A 427 28.03 24.71 13.51
CA GLY A 427 29.00 23.97 12.73
C GLY A 427 28.34 23.27 11.54
N ARG A 428 29.11 22.43 10.83
CA ARG A 428 28.63 21.72 9.63
C ARG A 428 27.43 20.81 9.91
N TRP A 429 27.27 20.31 11.13
CA TRP A 429 26.10 19.53 11.54
C TRP A 429 24.77 20.27 11.37
N ASN A 430 24.76 21.61 11.35
CA ASN A 430 23.54 22.39 11.18
C ASN A 430 22.85 22.19 9.83
N SER A 431 23.57 21.75 8.80
CA SER A 431 23.01 21.49 7.46
C SER A 431 22.27 20.16 7.36
N GLU A 432 22.52 19.23 8.28
CA GLU A 432 21.98 17.87 8.22
C GLU A 432 20.85 17.68 9.25
N MET A 433 19.63 17.42 8.77
CA MET A 433 18.44 17.34 9.62
C MET A 433 18.56 16.30 10.75
N LEU A 434 19.30 15.21 10.52
CA LEU A 434 19.45 14.12 11.50
C LEU A 434 20.36 14.50 12.67
N ILE A 435 21.39 15.31 12.42
CA ILE A 435 22.44 15.63 13.40
C ILE A 435 22.43 17.10 13.81
N ARG A 436 21.49 17.91 13.30
CA ARG A 436 21.37 19.34 13.63
C ARG A 436 21.13 19.56 15.11
N ASP A 437 20.19 18.79 15.68
CA ASP A 437 19.79 18.92 17.07
C ASP A 437 20.75 18.11 17.97
N TRP A 438 20.69 18.33 19.29
CA TRP A 438 21.56 17.64 20.24
C TRP A 438 21.26 16.13 20.28
N PRO A 439 22.25 15.27 20.62
CA PRO A 439 21.97 13.86 20.82
C PRO A 439 20.88 13.67 21.90
N PRO A 440 19.89 12.76 21.69
CA PRO A 440 18.71 12.66 22.56
C PRO A 440 19.00 12.44 24.05
N HIS A 441 20.11 11.79 24.38
CA HIS A 441 20.48 11.46 25.76
C HIS A 441 21.45 12.47 26.39
N VAL A 442 21.79 13.55 25.70
CA VAL A 442 22.59 14.64 26.26
C VAL A 442 21.65 15.66 26.89
N SER A 443 21.64 15.69 28.22
CA SER A 443 20.86 16.61 29.06
C SER A 443 21.77 17.57 29.83
N LYS A 444 21.21 18.61 30.43
CA LYS A 444 21.96 19.51 31.32
C LYS A 444 22.60 18.76 32.49
N ASP A 445 21.91 17.77 33.03
CA ASP A 445 22.41 16.95 34.13
C ASP A 445 23.62 16.13 33.69
N SER A 446 23.57 15.51 32.50
CA SER A 446 24.72 14.78 31.95
C SER A 446 25.93 15.69 31.67
N LEU A 447 25.70 16.96 31.30
CA LEU A 447 26.79 17.93 31.15
C LEU A 447 27.42 18.26 32.49
N GLN A 448 26.61 18.50 33.51
CA GLN A 448 27.08 18.77 34.86
C GLN A 448 27.88 17.58 35.41
N GLU A 449 27.39 16.36 35.24
CA GLU A 449 28.12 15.14 35.62
C GLU A 449 29.47 15.05 34.92
N MET A 450 29.54 15.39 33.62
CA MET A 450 30.79 15.40 32.86
C MET A 450 31.77 16.50 33.33
N GLU A 451 31.28 17.67 33.74
CA GLU A 451 32.11 18.75 34.32
C GLU A 451 32.67 18.38 35.70
N GLU A 452 31.90 17.63 36.49
CA GLU A 452 32.27 17.18 37.83
C GLU A 452 33.04 15.85 37.84
N ALA A 453 33.12 15.14 36.72
CA ALA A 453 33.78 13.84 36.64
C ALA A 453 35.31 13.95 36.53
N GLU A 454 35.98 13.07 37.27
CA GLU A 454 37.41 12.84 37.13
C GLU A 454 37.72 12.11 35.82
N PHE A 455 36.94 11.06 35.52
CA PHE A 455 37.05 10.32 34.26
C PHE A 455 35.81 10.52 33.40
N ARG A 456 36.05 10.90 32.14
CA ARG A 456 35.02 11.20 31.15
C ARG A 456 35.09 10.16 30.04
N VAL A 457 33.99 9.41 29.87
CA VAL A 457 33.81 8.46 28.78
C VAL A 457 32.78 9.04 27.83
N VAL A 458 33.06 9.05 26.53
CA VAL A 458 32.10 9.47 25.51
C VAL A 458 31.76 8.29 24.64
N CYS A 459 30.47 7.98 24.51
CA CYS A 459 29.96 6.95 23.61
C CYS A 459 29.29 7.61 22.41
N ILE A 460 29.87 7.50 21.21
CA ILE A 460 29.32 8.08 19.98
C ILE A 460 28.95 6.99 18.98
N GLY A 461 27.77 7.10 18.37
CA GLY A 461 27.36 6.08 17.43
C GLY A 461 25.96 6.22 16.88
N ASP A 462 25.51 5.10 16.32
CA ASP A 462 24.19 4.91 15.74
C ASP A 462 23.16 4.40 16.76
N ASP A 463 22.13 3.69 16.25
CA ASP A 463 21.09 3.00 17.01
C ASP A 463 21.64 2.10 18.13
N MET A 464 22.79 1.44 17.93
CA MET A 464 23.37 0.52 18.91
C MET A 464 23.94 1.27 20.12
N VAL A 465 24.51 2.46 19.90
CA VAL A 465 25.00 3.32 21.00
C VAL A 465 23.84 4.05 21.67
N HIS A 466 22.85 4.51 20.88
CA HIS A 466 21.61 5.04 21.43
C HIS A 466 20.96 4.03 22.38
N GLY A 467 20.79 2.78 21.94
CA GLY A 467 20.44 1.63 22.78
C GLY A 467 18.95 1.56 23.18
N ASN A 468 18.42 2.57 23.85
CA ASN A 468 17.05 2.60 24.37
C ASN A 468 16.50 4.04 24.32
N ASP A 469 15.19 4.25 24.18
CA ASP A 469 14.59 5.61 24.26
C ASP A 469 14.56 6.16 25.68
N ASP A 470 14.60 5.28 26.68
CA ASP A 470 14.85 5.66 28.07
C ASP A 470 16.37 5.70 28.33
N PRO A 471 16.96 6.89 28.59
CA PRO A 471 18.40 7.04 28.76
C PRO A 471 18.94 6.21 29.92
N HIS A 472 18.17 5.97 30.98
CA HIS A 472 18.61 5.20 32.14
C HIS A 472 18.69 3.69 31.86
N LYS A 473 17.98 3.23 30.84
CA LYS A 473 17.98 1.81 30.40
C LYS A 473 18.98 1.54 29.28
N ALA A 474 19.53 2.58 28.67
CA ALA A 474 20.57 2.43 27.66
C ALA A 474 21.86 1.90 28.30
N TRP A 475 22.59 1.03 27.57
CA TRP A 475 23.81 0.44 28.11
C TRP A 475 24.89 1.46 28.55
N PRO A 476 25.01 2.69 27.98
CA PRO A 476 25.99 3.66 28.49
C PRO A 476 25.70 4.11 29.92
N ALA A 477 24.41 4.29 30.28
CA ALA A 477 24.03 4.63 31.65
C ALA A 477 24.28 3.46 32.63
N LEU A 478 24.01 2.23 32.17
CA LEU A 478 24.34 1.02 32.94
C LEU A 478 25.85 0.83 33.09
N LEU A 479 26.63 1.20 32.08
CA LEU A 479 28.09 1.21 32.13
C LEU A 479 28.60 2.26 33.10
N GLN A 480 28.01 3.47 33.13
CA GLN A 480 28.35 4.51 34.10
C GLN A 480 28.22 3.99 35.53
N ALA A 481 27.08 3.40 35.90
CA ALA A 481 26.86 2.88 37.24
C ALA A 481 27.92 1.84 37.64
N ARG A 482 28.35 0.99 36.69
CA ARG A 482 29.39 -0.03 36.91
C ARG A 482 30.78 0.58 37.07
N LEU A 483 31.13 1.53 36.20
CA LEU A 483 32.42 2.21 36.26
C LEU A 483 32.52 3.09 37.51
N GLN A 484 31.43 3.74 37.93
CA GLN A 484 31.37 4.51 39.17
C GLN A 484 31.58 3.63 40.40
N ALA A 485 30.99 2.43 40.42
CA ALA A 485 31.20 1.47 41.49
C ALA A 485 32.67 0.99 41.57
N ARG A 486 33.45 1.10 40.49
CA ARG A 486 34.84 0.63 40.42
C ARG A 486 35.89 1.74 40.57
N TYR A 487 35.62 2.92 40.02
CA TYR A 487 36.58 4.01 39.87
C TYR A 487 36.10 5.33 40.48
N GLY A 488 34.92 5.36 41.11
CA GLY A 488 34.38 6.57 41.73
C GLY A 488 33.80 7.57 40.73
N ARG A 489 34.44 8.73 40.57
CA ARG A 489 33.89 9.89 39.83
C ARG A 489 34.01 9.75 38.30
N VAL A 490 33.34 8.75 37.73
CA VAL A 490 33.26 8.52 36.29
C VAL A 490 31.92 9.03 35.76
N ALA A 491 31.94 9.73 34.62
CA ALA A 491 30.75 10.04 33.83
C ALA A 491 30.87 9.44 32.43
N VAL A 492 29.76 8.91 31.92
CA VAL A 492 29.63 8.30 30.60
C VAL A 492 28.56 9.05 29.81
N LEU A 493 28.99 9.83 28.83
CA LEU A 493 28.09 10.55 27.95
C LEU A 493 27.58 9.65 26.82
N ASN A 494 26.26 9.50 26.71
CA ASN A 494 25.64 8.86 25.55
C ASN A 494 25.36 9.89 24.45
N ALA A 495 26.28 9.98 23.49
CA ALA A 495 26.12 10.79 22.29
C ALA A 495 25.58 9.97 21.09
N GLY A 496 24.87 8.86 21.31
CA GLY A 496 24.26 8.05 20.25
C GLY A 496 23.10 8.76 19.54
N ILE A 497 23.05 8.68 18.21
CA ILE A 497 21.93 9.18 17.40
C ILE A 497 21.50 8.08 16.43
N LYS A 498 20.22 7.69 16.46
CA LYS A 498 19.68 6.67 15.54
C LYS A 498 19.95 7.05 14.08
N ALA A 499 20.30 6.05 13.27
CA ALA A 499 20.67 6.17 11.86
C ALA A 499 21.88 7.08 11.56
N CYS A 500 22.71 7.42 12.55
CA CYS A 500 23.93 8.19 12.34
C CYS A 500 25.04 7.32 11.75
N SER A 501 25.38 7.49 10.48
CA SER A 501 26.52 6.81 9.83
C SER A 501 27.87 7.37 10.28
N THR A 502 28.97 6.70 9.92
CA THR A 502 30.34 7.13 10.22
C THR A 502 30.61 8.55 9.74
N ILE A 503 30.23 8.89 8.51
CA ILE A 503 30.43 10.25 7.96
C ILE A 503 29.64 11.32 8.73
N LEU A 504 28.42 11.01 9.18
CA LEU A 504 27.64 11.93 10.02
C LEU A 504 28.26 12.07 11.42
N GLY A 505 28.81 10.98 11.95
CA GLY A 505 29.66 10.98 13.15
C GLY A 505 30.84 11.93 13.02
N SER A 506 31.56 11.89 11.89
CA SER A 506 32.67 12.79 11.59
C SER A 506 32.24 14.26 11.56
N VAL A 507 31.07 14.57 11.00
CA VAL A 507 30.56 15.94 10.91
C VAL A 507 30.24 16.53 12.30
N ARG A 508 29.70 15.72 13.22
CA ARG A 508 29.32 16.17 14.57
C ARG A 508 30.40 15.96 15.64
N PHE A 509 31.53 15.32 15.29
CA PHE A 509 32.63 15.05 16.21
C PHE A 509 33.10 16.30 16.99
N PRO A 510 33.27 17.50 16.37
CA PRO A 510 33.71 18.69 17.09
C PRO A 510 32.70 19.24 18.10
N ARG A 511 31.44 18.81 18.05
CA ARG A 511 30.37 19.17 19.00
C ARG A 511 30.19 18.10 20.07
N ASP A 512 30.17 16.83 19.66
CA ASP A 512 29.70 15.73 20.49
C ASP A 512 30.82 14.95 21.18
N VAL A 513 32.08 15.19 20.81
CA VAL A 513 33.24 14.49 21.41
C VAL A 513 34.29 15.49 21.89
N THR A 514 34.79 16.36 21.03
CA THR A 514 35.92 17.27 21.34
C THR A 514 35.72 18.12 22.60
N PRO A 515 34.55 18.75 22.85
CA PRO A 515 34.36 19.61 24.02
C PRO A 515 34.46 18.88 25.36
N PHE A 516 34.32 17.55 25.35
CA PHE A 516 34.29 16.73 26.55
C PHE A 516 35.67 16.26 26.98
N ALA A 517 36.72 16.44 26.16
CA ALA A 517 38.07 15.95 26.40
C ALA A 517 38.07 14.55 27.05
N PRO A 518 37.51 13.53 26.36
CA PRO A 518 37.30 12.22 26.96
C PRO A 518 38.62 11.53 27.29
N HIS A 519 38.61 10.72 28.33
CA HIS A 519 39.67 9.77 28.65
C HIS A 519 39.47 8.45 27.92
N LEU A 520 38.22 8.13 27.58
CA LEU A 520 37.86 6.98 26.76
C LEU A 520 36.75 7.37 25.78
N LEU A 521 37.00 7.14 24.48
CA LEU A 521 36.01 7.22 23.43
C LEU A 521 35.57 5.81 23.03
N ILE A 522 34.28 5.51 23.14
CA ILE A 522 33.68 4.28 22.61
C ILE A 522 32.86 4.65 21.39
N PHE A 523 33.06 3.97 20.26
CA PHE A 523 32.27 4.27 19.06
C PHE A 523 31.74 3.04 18.32
N SER A 524 30.57 3.21 17.68
CA SER A 524 29.98 2.22 16.77
C SER A 524 28.99 2.89 15.80
N PHE A 525 29.27 2.80 14.49
CA PHE A 525 28.40 3.31 13.41
C PHE A 525 28.03 2.23 12.38
N ASN A 526 28.48 0.99 12.65
CA ASN A 526 28.42 -0.12 11.72
C ASN A 526 26.99 -0.47 11.30
N PHE A 527 26.02 -0.26 12.18
CA PHE A 527 24.63 -0.50 11.84
C PHE A 527 24.16 0.57 10.85
N ALA A 528 24.26 1.86 11.18
CA ALA A 528 23.82 2.91 10.26
C ALA A 528 24.54 2.88 8.89
N ASP A 529 25.82 2.54 8.84
CA ASP A 529 26.60 2.42 7.60
C ASP A 529 26.05 1.34 6.65
N VAL A 530 25.47 0.29 7.22
CA VAL A 530 24.78 -0.78 6.50
C VAL A 530 23.37 -0.34 6.06
N PHE A 531 22.70 0.56 6.79
CA PHE A 531 21.27 0.87 6.63
C PHE A 531 20.93 2.22 5.97
N PHE A 532 21.88 3.11 5.68
CA PHE A 532 21.54 4.53 5.43
C PHE A 532 20.70 4.84 4.16
N ARG A 533 19.38 4.89 4.39
CA ARG A 533 18.25 5.69 3.83
C ARG A 533 18.11 6.03 2.34
N ARG A 534 19.05 5.73 1.43
CA ARG A 534 18.90 6.17 0.02
C ARG A 534 19.42 5.22 -1.07
N ARG A 535 20.04 4.10 -0.71
CA ARG A 535 20.54 3.13 -1.70
C ARG A 535 19.96 1.75 -1.45
N SER A 536 19.60 1.06 -2.52
CA SER A 536 19.29 -0.37 -2.50
C SER A 536 20.50 -1.13 -1.98
N LEU A 537 20.28 -2.21 -1.22
CA LEU A 537 21.34 -3.15 -0.83
C LEU A 537 22.17 -3.52 -2.07
N PRO A 538 23.51 -3.59 -1.97
CA PRO A 538 24.34 -4.05 -3.07
C PRO A 538 23.99 -5.52 -3.38
N ARG A 539 23.53 -5.78 -4.60
CA ARG A 539 23.11 -7.12 -5.07
C ARG A 539 24.14 -7.78 -6.00
N THR A 540 25.30 -7.16 -6.19
CA THR A 540 26.44 -7.72 -6.92
C THR A 540 27.73 -7.53 -6.12
N ASP A 541 28.75 -8.32 -6.44
CA ASP A 541 30.05 -8.24 -5.77
C ASP A 541 30.77 -6.93 -6.06
N GLU A 542 30.61 -6.40 -7.28
CA GLU A 542 31.17 -5.11 -7.69
C GLU A 542 30.54 -3.96 -6.91
N ALA A 543 29.21 -3.94 -6.79
CA ALA A 543 28.48 -2.92 -6.03
C ALA A 543 28.80 -3.01 -4.53
N MET A 544 29.02 -4.23 -4.01
CA MET A 544 29.47 -4.43 -2.63
C MET A 544 30.88 -3.86 -2.44
N ALA A 545 31.82 -4.15 -3.34
CA ALA A 545 33.19 -3.66 -3.27
C ALA A 545 33.27 -2.13 -3.35
N GLU A 546 32.51 -1.50 -4.25
CA GLU A 546 32.41 -0.05 -4.38
C GLU A 546 31.89 0.58 -3.07
N ARG A 547 30.83 -0.01 -2.49
CA ARG A 547 30.26 0.50 -1.25
C ARG A 547 31.20 0.35 -0.06
N LEU A 548 31.92 -0.76 0.03
CA LEU A 548 32.96 -0.96 1.04
C LEU A 548 34.08 0.09 0.87
N ALA A 549 34.46 0.45 -0.36
CA ALA A 549 35.44 1.50 -0.61
C ALA A 549 34.96 2.87 -0.08
N GLU A 550 33.71 3.26 -0.34
CA GLU A 550 33.12 4.49 0.21
C GLU A 550 33.14 4.51 1.75
N LEU A 551 32.75 3.40 2.39
CA LEU A 551 32.77 3.29 3.86
C LEU A 551 34.20 3.38 4.42
N ALA A 552 35.20 2.93 3.66
CA ALA A 552 36.60 3.11 4.04
C ALA A 552 37.00 4.59 4.05
N GLU A 553 36.58 5.37 3.05
CA GLU A 553 36.84 6.81 2.97
C GLU A 553 36.12 7.58 4.08
N ASP A 554 34.87 7.22 4.36
CA ASP A 554 34.11 7.76 5.49
C ASP A 554 34.83 7.50 6.82
N PHE A 555 35.35 6.29 7.01
CA PHE A 555 36.15 5.93 8.18
C PHE A 555 37.48 6.67 8.24
N GLN A 556 38.18 6.89 7.12
CA GLN A 556 39.40 7.70 7.14
C GLN A 556 39.10 9.15 7.58
N THR A 557 37.97 9.70 7.15
CA THR A 557 37.51 11.02 7.58
C THR A 557 37.24 11.05 9.09
N PHE A 558 36.61 10.00 9.64
CA PHE A 558 36.39 9.86 11.08
C PHE A 558 37.71 9.70 11.85
N ALA A 559 38.59 8.81 11.35
CA ALA A 559 39.87 8.52 11.98
C ALA A 559 40.79 9.74 12.03
N ALA A 560 40.70 10.66 11.05
CA ALA A 560 41.41 11.93 11.09
C ALA A 560 41.00 12.80 12.29
N GLN A 561 39.74 12.73 12.73
CA GLN A 561 39.27 13.47 13.91
C GLN A 561 39.80 12.89 15.23
N LEU A 562 40.15 11.60 15.26
CA LEU A 562 40.71 10.96 16.45
C LEU A 562 42.07 11.58 16.86
N ALA A 563 42.79 12.20 15.92
CA ALA A 563 44.02 12.91 16.20
C ALA A 563 43.82 14.22 17.00
N GLU A 564 42.60 14.76 17.01
CA GLU A 564 42.23 15.96 17.79
C GLU A 564 41.90 15.63 19.25
N LEU A 565 41.89 14.34 19.62
CA LEU A 565 41.63 13.92 20.99
C LEU A 565 42.85 14.14 21.88
N PRO A 566 42.64 14.32 23.20
CA PRO A 566 43.74 14.39 24.14
C PRO A 566 44.67 13.16 24.03
N PRO A 567 46.00 13.32 24.18
CA PRO A 567 46.96 12.20 24.07
C PRO A 567 46.68 11.02 25.00
N GLU A 568 46.06 11.28 26.14
CA GLU A 568 45.63 10.31 27.15
C GLU A 568 44.36 9.55 26.77
N CYS A 569 43.58 10.05 25.80
CA CYS A 569 42.33 9.44 25.37
C CYS A 569 42.58 8.07 24.73
N LYS A 570 42.00 7.03 25.31
CA LYS A 570 41.92 5.71 24.68
C LYS A 570 40.70 5.62 23.79
N VAL A 571 40.77 4.79 22.75
CA VAL A 571 39.69 4.64 21.78
C VAL A 571 39.34 3.16 21.65
N LEU A 572 38.06 2.85 21.85
CA LEU A 572 37.47 1.53 21.75
C LEU A 572 36.44 1.51 20.63
N ALA A 573 36.74 0.74 19.58
CA ALA A 573 35.79 0.44 18.51
C ALA A 573 34.92 -0.75 18.91
N TRP A 574 33.61 -0.54 18.97
CA TRP A 574 32.63 -1.59 19.22
C TRP A 574 32.01 -2.07 17.91
N LEU A 575 32.21 -3.35 17.58
CA LEU A 575 31.53 -4.00 16.46
C LEU A 575 30.27 -4.72 16.95
N PRO A 576 29.08 -4.40 16.41
CA PRO A 576 27.83 -5.02 16.82
C PRO A 576 27.77 -6.52 16.51
N GLY A 577 26.79 -7.19 17.12
CA GLY A 577 26.58 -8.62 17.01
C GLY A 577 25.95 -9.09 15.69
N PRO A 578 25.66 -10.40 15.59
CA PRO A 578 24.79 -10.89 14.54
C PRO A 578 23.37 -10.33 14.72
N VAL A 579 22.69 -10.11 13.59
CA VAL A 579 21.31 -9.63 13.52
C VAL A 579 20.35 -10.77 13.19
N PHE A 580 19.08 -10.66 13.59
CA PHE A 580 18.05 -11.69 13.39
C PHE A 580 16.79 -11.16 12.69
N PRO A 581 16.90 -10.75 11.41
CA PRO A 581 15.81 -10.07 10.69
C PRO A 581 14.49 -10.85 10.62
N GLN A 582 14.55 -12.18 10.72
CA GLN A 582 13.40 -13.10 10.76
C GLN A 582 12.44 -12.87 11.94
N ASN A 583 12.82 -12.04 12.92
CA ASN A 583 11.99 -11.70 14.07
C ASN A 583 11.20 -10.38 13.92
N ASP A 584 11.38 -9.63 12.83
CA ASP A 584 10.65 -8.38 12.59
C ASP A 584 9.62 -8.47 11.45
N VAL A 585 8.34 -8.37 11.79
CA VAL A 585 7.22 -8.50 10.84
C VAL A 585 7.17 -7.34 9.83
N ASN A 586 7.87 -6.23 10.09
CA ASN A 586 7.69 -4.96 9.37
C ASN A 586 8.82 -4.59 8.40
N HIS A 587 9.94 -5.33 8.38
CA HIS A 587 11.10 -4.97 7.56
C HIS A 587 11.38 -5.96 6.42
N SER A 588 10.93 -5.61 5.21
CA SER A 588 11.05 -6.43 3.99
C SER A 588 12.45 -6.44 3.36
N THR A 589 13.35 -5.53 3.75
CA THR A 589 14.66 -5.38 3.10
C THR A 589 15.69 -6.44 3.49
N TRP A 590 15.43 -7.19 4.56
CA TRP A 590 16.30 -8.26 5.05
C TRP A 590 15.63 -9.64 4.99
N ARG A 591 14.53 -9.74 4.23
CA ARG A 591 13.76 -10.97 4.08
C ARG A 591 13.50 -11.27 2.61
N GLU A 592 13.73 -12.51 2.22
CA GLU A 592 13.16 -13.10 1.01
C GLU A 592 12.25 -14.26 1.45
N ASN A 593 10.95 -14.14 1.22
CA ASN A 593 9.98 -15.21 1.48
C ASN A 593 10.07 -15.85 2.89
N LEU A 594 10.18 -15.02 3.94
CA LEU A 594 10.31 -15.39 5.37
C LEU A 594 11.72 -15.80 5.84
N ASP A 595 12.67 -16.02 4.92
CA ASP A 595 14.07 -16.31 5.25
C ASP A 595 14.94 -15.04 5.26
N PRO A 596 16.05 -15.00 6.04
CA PRO A 596 17.01 -13.90 6.00
C PRO A 596 17.60 -13.72 4.60
N ASP A 597 17.62 -12.49 4.09
CA ASP A 597 18.28 -12.16 2.83
C ASP A 597 19.79 -12.49 2.94
N ALA A 598 20.24 -13.47 2.16
CA ALA A 598 21.61 -13.95 2.15
C ALA A 598 22.60 -12.85 1.70
N TRP A 599 22.18 -11.97 0.78
CA TRP A 599 23.00 -10.84 0.34
C TRP A 599 23.16 -9.81 1.43
N ALA A 600 22.07 -9.46 2.11
CA ALA A 600 22.10 -8.51 3.22
C ALA A 600 23.00 -9.02 4.35
N SER A 601 22.88 -10.31 4.70
CA SER A 601 23.71 -10.96 5.72
C SER A 601 25.20 -10.97 5.34
N ARG A 602 25.52 -11.30 4.09
CA ARG A 602 26.89 -11.28 3.56
C ARG A 602 27.47 -9.87 3.56
N TYR A 603 26.68 -8.87 3.18
CA TYR A 603 27.09 -7.46 3.17
C TYR A 603 27.36 -6.93 4.58
N TYR A 604 26.49 -7.24 5.55
CA TYR A 604 26.69 -6.90 6.96
C TYR A 604 28.03 -7.41 7.49
N GLU A 605 28.29 -8.71 7.31
CA GLU A 605 29.53 -9.35 7.73
C GLU A 605 30.74 -8.77 6.99
N ALA A 606 30.60 -8.38 5.72
CA ALA A 606 31.67 -7.70 4.98
C ALA A 606 31.99 -6.32 5.57
N CYS A 607 30.97 -5.52 5.93
CA CYS A 607 31.16 -4.23 6.58
C CYS A 607 31.86 -4.38 7.94
N LEU A 608 31.44 -5.35 8.77
CA LEU A 608 32.08 -5.61 10.07
C LEU A 608 33.54 -6.04 9.92
N ARG A 609 33.86 -6.92 8.95
CA ARG A 609 35.25 -7.31 8.65
C ARG A 609 36.08 -6.11 8.21
N GLN A 610 35.52 -5.24 7.38
CA GLN A 610 36.22 -4.06 6.92
C GLN A 610 36.48 -3.08 8.06
N SER A 611 35.49 -2.75 8.89
CA SER A 611 35.69 -1.87 10.03
C SER A 611 36.71 -2.43 11.01
N ARG A 612 36.68 -3.75 11.27
CA ARG A 612 37.73 -4.42 12.06
C ARG A 612 39.11 -4.18 11.45
N ARG A 613 39.28 -4.44 10.15
CA ARG A 613 40.55 -4.25 9.45
C ARG A 613 41.05 -2.81 9.57
N LEU A 614 40.19 -1.83 9.27
CA LEU A 614 40.53 -0.41 9.29
C LEU A 614 40.89 0.08 10.70
N CYS A 615 40.17 -0.39 11.73
CA CYS A 615 40.52 -0.07 13.11
C CYS A 615 41.87 -0.68 13.52
N SER A 616 42.14 -1.93 13.12
CA SER A 616 43.43 -2.59 13.37
C SER A 616 44.59 -1.89 12.65
N GLU A 617 44.40 -1.44 11.40
CA GLU A 617 45.39 -0.65 10.65
C GLU A 617 45.75 0.67 11.36
N LYS A 618 44.81 1.24 12.12
CA LYS A 618 45.01 2.44 12.94
C LYS A 618 45.45 2.14 14.37
N GLY A 619 45.66 0.88 14.73
CA GLY A 619 46.05 0.46 16.08
C GLY A 619 44.98 0.71 17.16
N LEU A 620 43.70 0.79 16.79
CA LEU A 620 42.61 1.00 17.73
C LEU A 620 42.22 -0.33 18.41
N THR A 621 41.81 -0.26 19.68
CA THR A 621 41.27 -1.42 20.40
C THR A 621 39.90 -1.76 19.82
N VAL A 622 39.70 -3.02 19.38
CA VAL A 622 38.45 -3.46 18.75
C VAL A 622 37.83 -4.60 19.53
N HIS A 623 36.60 -4.42 20.00
CA HIS A 623 35.83 -5.48 20.62
C HIS A 623 34.59 -5.79 19.77
N SER A 624 34.44 -7.07 19.43
CA SER A 624 33.30 -7.55 18.67
C SER A 624 32.33 -8.24 19.59
N ALA A 625 31.10 -7.75 19.64
CA ALA A 625 30.06 -8.37 20.45
C ALA A 625 29.75 -9.80 19.96
N LYS A 626 30.15 -10.19 18.74
CA LYS A 626 30.11 -11.59 18.26
C LYS A 626 30.69 -12.57 19.28
N THR A 627 31.75 -12.23 20.01
CA THR A 627 32.33 -13.12 21.03
C THR A 627 31.45 -13.28 22.26
N LEU A 628 30.78 -12.21 22.69
CA LEU A 628 29.72 -12.26 23.72
C LEU A 628 28.59 -13.21 23.28
N PHE A 629 28.29 -13.22 21.99
CA PHE A 629 27.19 -13.99 21.41
C PHE A 629 27.53 -15.46 21.14
N GLU A 630 28.75 -15.76 20.71
CA GLU A 630 29.26 -17.13 20.56
C GLU A 630 29.30 -17.87 21.91
N ALA A 631 29.60 -17.17 23.00
CA ALA A 631 29.59 -17.74 24.34
C ALA A 631 28.18 -18.03 24.89
N ALA A 632 27.18 -17.20 24.57
CA ALA A 632 25.82 -17.32 25.09
C ALA A 632 24.89 -18.24 24.27
N GLY A 633 25.21 -18.45 22.98
CA GLY A 633 24.37 -19.17 22.02
C GLY A 633 23.26 -18.32 21.40
N SER A 634 22.84 -18.68 20.19
CA SER A 634 21.89 -17.89 19.37
C SER A 634 20.49 -17.76 19.97
N GLU A 635 19.99 -18.78 20.67
CA GLU A 635 18.67 -18.73 21.33
C GLU A 635 18.65 -17.81 22.56
N SER A 636 19.75 -17.76 23.33
CA SER A 636 19.89 -16.84 24.46
C SER A 636 19.94 -15.39 23.98
N LEU A 637 20.64 -15.14 22.87
CA LEU A 637 20.75 -13.83 22.26
C LEU A 637 19.41 -13.27 21.79
N LYS A 638 18.55 -14.09 21.18
CA LYS A 638 17.20 -13.64 20.78
C LYS A 638 16.40 -13.08 21.96
N ARG A 639 16.63 -13.58 23.18
CA ARG A 639 15.98 -13.07 24.41
C ARG A 639 16.55 -11.74 24.90
N TRP A 640 17.71 -11.32 24.40
CA TRP A 640 18.37 -10.06 24.77
C TRP A 640 18.03 -8.92 23.81
N LEU A 641 17.27 -9.19 22.75
CA LEU A 641 16.89 -8.19 21.76
C LEU A 641 15.45 -7.75 21.99
N SER A 642 15.18 -6.45 21.83
CA SER A 642 13.83 -5.88 21.82
C SER A 642 13.17 -6.06 20.46
N ASN A 643 13.98 -6.09 19.41
CA ASN A 643 13.58 -6.44 18.05
C ASN A 643 14.62 -7.42 17.45
N TRP A 644 14.97 -7.24 16.19
CA TRP A 644 15.91 -8.09 15.49
C TRP A 644 17.39 -7.66 15.59
N TYR A 645 17.69 -6.47 16.13
CA TYR A 645 19.06 -5.95 16.26
C TYR A 645 19.30 -5.11 17.53
N LEU A 646 18.29 -4.38 18.01
CA LEU A 646 18.40 -3.55 19.21
C LEU A 646 18.34 -4.40 20.47
N PRO A 647 19.17 -4.11 21.48
CA PRO A 647 19.06 -4.75 22.78
C PRO A 647 17.75 -4.35 23.50
N ASN A 648 17.24 -5.25 24.33
CA ASN A 648 16.26 -4.93 25.38
C ASN A 648 16.98 -4.65 26.71
N ASP A 649 16.25 -4.44 27.79
CA ASP A 649 16.80 -4.11 29.12
C ASP A 649 17.84 -5.16 29.61
N ILE A 650 17.60 -6.46 29.35
CA ILE A 650 18.55 -7.54 29.70
C ILE A 650 19.79 -7.45 28.80
N GLY A 651 19.61 -7.29 27.50
CA GLY A 651 20.70 -7.15 26.53
C GLY A 651 21.60 -5.94 26.81
N ALA A 652 21.00 -4.81 27.16
CA ALA A 652 21.73 -3.59 27.52
C ALA A 652 22.61 -3.82 28.76
N GLY A 653 22.08 -4.51 29.79
CA GLY A 653 22.85 -4.89 30.98
C GLY A 653 24.03 -5.81 30.66
N ASN A 654 23.85 -6.78 29.76
CA ASN A 654 24.91 -7.70 29.33
C ASN A 654 26.00 -6.99 28.50
N ILE A 655 25.60 -6.07 27.60
CA ILE A 655 26.55 -5.24 26.84
C ILE A 655 27.36 -4.37 27.79
N ALA A 656 26.72 -3.71 28.75
CA ALA A 656 27.43 -2.90 29.75
C ALA A 656 28.42 -3.74 30.58
N ASN A 657 28.04 -4.96 30.98
CA ASN A 657 28.93 -5.88 31.68
C ASN A 657 30.14 -6.28 30.84
N TRP A 658 29.91 -6.58 29.57
CA TRP A 658 30.96 -6.99 28.64
C TRP A 658 31.92 -5.84 28.33
N LEU A 659 31.42 -4.62 28.15
CA LEU A 659 32.25 -3.43 27.96
C LEU A 659 33.04 -3.06 29.22
N ASP A 660 32.46 -3.17 30.42
CA ASP A 660 33.19 -3.01 31.69
C ASP A 660 34.39 -3.99 31.75
N ALA A 661 34.15 -5.27 31.46
CA ALA A 661 35.20 -6.29 31.46
C ALA A 661 36.30 -5.99 30.42
N ALA A 662 35.94 -5.51 29.23
CA ALA A 662 36.87 -5.09 28.20
C ALA A 662 37.71 -3.89 28.63
N ILE A 663 37.08 -2.86 29.20
CA ILE A 663 37.76 -1.66 29.71
C ILE A 663 38.79 -2.02 30.78
N VAL A 664 38.44 -2.94 31.69
CA VAL A 664 39.32 -3.42 32.75
C VAL A 664 40.50 -4.22 32.19
N THR A 665 40.22 -5.16 31.29
CA THR A 665 41.23 -6.09 30.74
C THR A 665 42.24 -5.35 29.87
N GLU A 666 41.77 -4.42 29.04
CA GLU A 666 42.58 -3.61 28.14
C GLU A 666 43.15 -2.35 28.84
N LYS A 667 42.86 -2.15 30.13
CA LYS A 667 43.32 -1.03 30.95
C LYS A 667 43.05 0.34 30.31
N LEU A 668 41.84 0.53 29.78
CA LEU A 668 41.49 1.72 28.98
C LEU A 668 41.27 2.99 29.81
N LEU A 669 41.15 2.86 31.14
CA LEU A 669 41.06 3.97 32.09
C LEU A 669 42.24 3.95 33.09
N ALA A 670 43.45 3.60 32.62
CA ALA A 670 44.61 3.43 33.50
C ALA A 670 45.06 4.75 34.16
N GLY A 671 45.03 4.75 35.50
CA GLY A 671 45.39 5.86 36.39
C GLY A 671 45.01 5.62 37.86
N VAL A 672 44.11 4.65 38.11
CA VAL A 672 43.53 4.38 39.43
C VAL A 672 44.07 3.07 40.00
N ARG A 673 44.70 3.13 41.18
CA ARG A 673 44.82 1.94 42.04
C ARG A 673 43.40 1.56 42.45
N PRO A 674 42.97 0.31 42.30
CA PRO A 674 41.73 -0.12 42.95
C PRO A 674 41.84 0.24 44.43
N GLU A 675 40.89 0.99 44.97
CA GLU A 675 40.77 1.09 46.42
C GLU A 675 40.56 -0.34 46.95
N GLU A 676 41.39 -0.74 47.91
CA GLU A 676 41.37 -2.05 48.57
C GLU A 676 40.06 -2.31 49.33
#